data_AF-A0A6I6A7F0-F1
#
_entry.id   AF-A0A6I6A7F0-F1
#
_cell.length_a   1.000
_cell.length_b   1.000
_cell.length_c   1.000
_cell.angle_alpha   90.00
_cell.angle_beta   90.00
_cell.angle_gamma   90.00
#
_symmetry.space_group_name_H-M   'P 1'
#
loop_
_entity.id
_entity.type
_entity.pdbx_description
1 polymer ?
#
loop_
_entity_poly.entity_id
_entity_poly.type
_entity_poly.pdbx_seq_one_letter_code
_entity_poly.pdbx_strand_id
1 'polypeptide(L)'
;MKSKTVLVTALLLLSVLVITSLGQLVVNGETNQPDSPKNKHNSPVAETTDALSVASDSSLSGILIFSAADAQGVINPQSGRLNLQVTDLSALSGKSPLELQRSLQRESTGPGLLGSLWKLNWESRLLKAGSVVSLVEPTGITYFTSNAGESIYHSSSGEQLTFIGDRVLREKIDGANEIFDEEGRLLERTTSQGNTFFLTYKPDGTLERVEGPDGTFLQFISNETGQLEKVQHSSGLSVRYQYLSGELCKVEADHGPDVVYAYATGGLLSRIDHQQFGSIHFEYDQKKRVLKRRWSDGSQESFEYDDANRTVQHTDADGVVTSIHTSPDQRREEYTDGLGHKTVLEYDSNGRVTQAIGPTNQVVKLTYDELGRTTRVENEKVGSVQIGYRGESRVPAAVSGPGRIHKSFEYDDQHKLLSMSEGKHSQVQLEYDADGKLKSLNSCASCGKVDLSFHYNARGQITSVTDAEGNAWKYERDALGNILREVSPIGGITTRRYDGRGNLVSQIAPEGGARIYRYAPGGLMTSMTDAMGATTRYHYAGRQITVTDSEGRNTQYEYTPTGRLKKITAPGNRAYQFEYNAAGKLKRTLNPLGKAIEQQYDALGQLTQATDTAGGVTRYEYAASGQPSKVIAPSGLSTHYEYNAEGKLQTLTDHRGRQTRYEYTDDLQLAKVILPTGTEISYQYNDQGQLSARLENQKLIVHYEYDLLGRVNRENYASGLERSFRYDALGNLLSRHDNGGGRTMITTSKVG
;
A
#
# COMPACT_ATOMS: atom_id res chain seq x y z
N MET A 1 -18.13 -4.11 -15.17
CA MET A 1 -16.66 -4.18 -14.93
C MET A 1 -15.90 -2.86 -15.08
N LYS A 2 -16.26 -1.92 -15.98
CA LYS A 2 -15.51 -0.66 -16.16
C LYS A 2 -15.63 0.39 -15.02
N SER A 3 -16.75 0.51 -14.28
CA SER A 3 -16.78 1.40 -13.09
C SER A 3 -16.15 0.79 -11.84
N LYS A 4 -16.17 -0.55 -11.69
CA LYS A 4 -15.25 -1.25 -10.77
C LYS A 4 -13.80 -0.95 -11.12
N THR A 5 -13.49 -0.82 -12.41
CA THR A 5 -12.16 -0.39 -12.85
C THR A 5 -11.93 1.08 -12.49
N VAL A 6 -12.86 2.01 -12.62
CA VAL A 6 -12.65 3.41 -12.20
C VAL A 6 -12.52 3.58 -10.68
N LEU A 7 -13.33 2.88 -9.87
CA LEU A 7 -13.23 2.94 -8.40
C LEU A 7 -11.94 2.27 -7.90
N VAL A 8 -11.59 1.11 -8.47
CA VAL A 8 -10.34 0.39 -8.18
C VAL A 8 -9.15 1.08 -8.83
N THR A 9 -9.30 1.84 -9.91
CA THR A 9 -8.21 2.62 -10.54
C THR A 9 -8.07 3.97 -9.85
N ALA A 10 -9.10 4.57 -9.24
CA ALA A 10 -8.95 5.73 -8.37
C ALA A 10 -8.25 5.31 -7.06
N LEU A 11 -8.68 4.21 -6.43
CA LEU A 11 -8.01 3.61 -5.26
C LEU A 11 -6.62 3.03 -5.59
N LEU A 12 -6.43 2.46 -6.79
CA LEU A 12 -5.11 2.04 -7.31
C LEU A 12 -4.28 3.22 -7.77
N LEU A 13 -4.83 4.33 -8.26
CA LEU A 13 -4.05 5.55 -8.54
C LEU A 13 -3.51 6.10 -7.21
N LEU A 14 -4.26 5.94 -6.11
CA LEU A 14 -3.79 6.22 -4.75
C LEU A 14 -2.71 5.21 -4.24
N SER A 15 -2.65 3.96 -4.74
CA SER A 15 -1.62 2.95 -4.34
C SER A 15 -0.46 2.73 -5.34
N VAL A 16 -0.65 3.06 -6.62
CA VAL A 16 0.23 2.73 -7.74
C VAL A 16 1.05 3.94 -8.18
N LEU A 17 0.70 5.16 -7.79
CA LEU A 17 1.44 6.35 -8.25
C LEU A 17 2.87 6.53 -7.71
N VAL A 18 3.40 5.60 -6.91
CA VAL A 18 4.84 5.55 -6.55
C VAL A 18 5.53 4.24 -6.88
N ILE A 19 4.84 3.26 -7.48
CA ILE A 19 5.46 1.98 -7.89
C ILE A 19 5.61 1.88 -9.41
N THR A 20 6.18 2.90 -10.06
CA THR A 20 6.76 2.78 -11.41
C THR A 20 7.81 3.89 -11.55
N SER A 21 9.09 3.68 -11.84
CA SER A 21 9.82 2.55 -12.37
C SER A 21 11.28 2.72 -11.89
N LEU A 22 11.64 2.08 -10.79
CA LEU A 22 13.00 2.02 -10.21
C LEU A 22 13.02 1.13 -8.95
N GLY A 23 11.88 1.07 -8.23
CA GLY A 23 11.71 0.30 -6.98
C GLY A 23 11.40 -1.20 -7.11
N GLN A 24 11.32 -1.77 -8.33
CA GLN A 24 11.02 -3.20 -8.52
C GLN A 24 12.15 -4.16 -8.09
N LEU A 25 13.21 -3.63 -7.46
CA LEU A 25 14.31 -4.43 -6.95
C LEU A 25 14.25 -4.76 -5.47
N VAL A 26 13.37 -4.10 -4.71
CA VAL A 26 13.44 -4.12 -3.24
C VAL A 26 12.18 -4.75 -2.61
N VAL A 27 11.18 -5.14 -3.40
CA VAL A 27 9.85 -5.55 -2.91
C VAL A 27 9.68 -7.08 -2.73
N ASN A 28 10.75 -7.86 -2.67
CA ASN A 28 10.66 -9.25 -2.19
C ASN A 28 11.65 -9.45 -1.03
N GLY A 29 11.24 -8.97 0.13
CA GLY A 29 11.96 -9.05 1.41
C GLY A 29 11.17 -8.26 2.45
N GLU A 30 10.47 -8.98 3.30
CA GLU A 30 9.50 -8.58 4.33
C GLU A 30 9.69 -7.20 5.02
N THR A 31 8.58 -6.45 5.02
CA THR A 31 8.00 -5.49 5.99
C THR A 31 8.88 -4.75 7.03
N ASN A 32 8.71 -3.41 7.03
CA ASN A 32 9.32 -2.43 7.93
C ASN A 32 8.75 -2.43 9.37
N GLN A 33 9.59 -2.11 10.35
CA GLN A 33 9.23 -1.45 11.62
C GLN A 33 10.41 -0.59 12.13
N PRO A 34 10.16 0.51 12.86
CA PRO A 34 11.20 1.30 13.53
C PRO A 34 11.38 0.88 15.00
N ASP A 35 12.61 0.81 15.52
CA ASP A 35 12.88 0.67 16.96
C ASP A 35 14.20 1.38 17.37
N SER A 36 14.17 2.04 18.52
CA SER A 36 15.27 2.75 19.19
C SER A 36 16.02 1.85 20.20
N PRO A 37 17.08 2.34 20.87
CA PRO A 37 18.39 2.71 20.38
C PRO A 37 19.42 1.70 20.89
N LYS A 38 19.62 0.60 20.16
CA LYS A 38 20.84 -0.21 20.23
C LYS A 38 21.09 -1.10 19.01
N ASN A 39 20.19 -1.10 18.03
CA ASN A 39 20.42 -1.64 16.70
C ASN A 39 20.33 -0.50 15.67
N LYS A 40 21.44 -0.21 14.99
CA LYS A 40 21.56 0.90 14.03
C LYS A 40 21.08 0.49 12.62
N HIS A 41 19.83 0.03 12.48
CA HIS A 41 19.30 -0.38 11.16
C HIS A 41 17.88 0.16 10.97
N ASN A 42 17.77 1.33 10.34
CA ASN A 42 16.51 1.80 9.75
C ASN A 42 16.64 1.68 8.23
N SER A 43 15.94 0.70 7.63
CA SER A 43 15.84 0.57 6.18
C SER A 43 14.94 1.68 5.60
N PRO A 44 15.39 2.45 4.58
CA PRO A 44 14.65 3.57 3.98
C PRO A 44 13.64 3.16 2.91
N VAL A 45 13.36 1.86 2.75
CA VAL A 45 12.34 1.37 1.81
C VAL A 45 10.93 1.76 2.30
N ALA A 46 10.77 1.99 3.61
CA ALA A 46 9.58 2.55 4.23
C ALA A 46 9.20 3.95 3.73
N GLU A 47 10.18 4.77 3.34
CA GLU A 47 9.99 6.22 3.13
C GLU A 47 9.26 6.57 1.82
N THR A 48 9.15 5.61 0.89
CA THR A 48 8.27 5.74 -0.29
C THR A 48 6.86 5.18 -0.06
N THR A 49 6.64 4.45 1.04
CA THR A 49 5.33 3.94 1.45
C THR A 49 4.63 4.89 2.43
N ASP A 50 5.37 5.60 3.30
CA ASP A 50 4.75 6.52 4.28
C ASP A 50 4.21 7.81 3.66
N ALA A 51 4.59 8.12 2.43
CA ALA A 51 3.98 9.19 1.64
C ALA A 51 2.74 8.75 0.84
N LEU A 52 2.45 7.43 0.77
CA LEU A 52 1.27 6.87 0.08
C LEU A 52 0.37 6.03 0.98
N SER A 53 0.78 5.77 2.22
CA SER A 53 -0.09 5.22 3.26
C SER A 53 -1.23 6.19 3.63
N VAL A 54 -1.15 7.45 3.18
CA VAL A 54 -2.24 8.44 3.28
C VAL A 54 -3.35 8.18 2.24
N ALA A 55 -3.18 7.18 1.37
CA ALA A 55 -4.03 7.05 0.20
C ALA A 55 -4.46 5.62 -0.14
N SER A 56 -3.67 4.60 0.19
CA SER A 56 -4.07 3.20 -0.02
C SER A 56 -4.44 2.49 1.29
N ASP A 57 -5.74 2.35 1.52
CA ASP A 57 -6.36 1.33 2.36
C ASP A 57 -5.81 1.21 3.79
N SER A 58 -5.97 2.26 4.60
CA SER A 58 -6.02 2.13 6.07
C SER A 58 -6.88 3.22 6.73
N SER A 59 -7.84 3.79 6.00
CA SER A 59 -8.86 4.61 6.64
C SER A 59 -9.84 3.72 7.41
N LEU A 60 -9.59 3.68 8.72
CA LEU A 60 -10.59 3.62 9.78
C LEU A 60 -11.08 2.20 10.14
N SER A 61 -10.36 1.56 11.06
CA SER A 61 -10.79 0.35 11.77
C SER A 61 -10.85 0.64 13.26
N GLY A 62 -11.97 1.20 13.73
CA GLY A 62 -12.19 1.64 15.12
C GLY A 62 -12.39 0.54 16.17
N ILE A 63 -11.68 -0.58 16.07
CA ILE A 63 -11.70 -1.69 17.04
C ILE A 63 -10.37 -2.45 16.94
N LEU A 64 -9.82 -2.91 18.08
CA LEU A 64 -8.81 -3.98 18.24
C LEU A 64 -8.45 -4.67 16.92
N ILE A 65 -7.46 -4.13 16.21
CA ILE A 65 -6.90 -4.78 15.04
C ILE A 65 -5.72 -5.59 15.55
N PHE A 66 -5.98 -6.87 15.80
CA PHE A 66 -4.93 -7.88 15.74
C PHE A 66 -5.25 -8.72 14.51
N SER A 67 -4.96 -8.22 13.30
CA SER A 67 -5.17 -9.04 12.11
C SER A 67 -4.00 -10.02 11.95
N ALA A 68 -4.23 -11.15 11.25
CA ALA A 68 -3.12 -12.02 10.86
C ALA A 68 -2.15 -11.34 9.87
N ALA A 69 -2.58 -10.25 9.22
CA ALA A 69 -1.71 -9.37 8.44
C ALA A 69 -0.82 -8.50 9.35
N ASP A 70 -1.35 -7.99 10.47
CA ASP A 70 -0.56 -7.30 11.50
C ASP A 70 0.41 -8.27 12.19
N ALA A 71 0.16 -9.57 12.13
CA ALA A 71 1.07 -10.60 12.59
C ALA A 71 2.23 -10.86 11.59
N GLN A 72 2.09 -10.57 10.29
CA GLN A 72 3.23 -10.67 9.38
C GLN A 72 4.17 -9.49 9.65
N GLY A 73 5.31 -9.75 10.32
CA GLY A 73 6.30 -8.72 10.66
C GLY A 73 6.41 -8.35 12.14
N VAL A 74 5.62 -8.95 13.05
CA VAL A 74 5.78 -8.72 14.51
C VAL A 74 7.08 -9.28 15.07
N ILE A 75 7.79 -10.14 14.34
CA ILE A 75 9.06 -10.69 14.77
C ILE A 75 10.13 -10.02 13.94
N ASN A 76 11.00 -9.26 14.59
CA ASN A 76 12.18 -8.75 13.92
C ASN A 76 13.13 -9.94 13.66
N PRO A 77 13.40 -10.32 12.40
CA PRO A 77 14.10 -11.56 12.10
C PRO A 77 15.55 -11.53 12.60
N GLN A 78 16.20 -10.37 12.68
CA GLN A 78 17.60 -10.28 13.13
C GLN A 78 17.75 -10.42 14.64
N SER A 79 16.94 -9.66 15.39
CA SER A 79 16.99 -9.65 16.86
C SER A 79 16.16 -10.77 17.49
N GLY A 80 15.23 -11.36 16.73
CA GLY A 80 14.21 -12.27 17.23
C GLY A 80 13.25 -11.64 18.22
N ARG A 81 13.19 -10.31 18.27
CA ARG A 81 12.32 -9.58 19.18
C ARG A 81 10.89 -9.61 18.66
N LEU A 82 9.95 -9.92 19.55
CA LEU A 82 8.52 -9.77 19.30
C LEU A 82 8.12 -8.31 19.55
N ASN A 83 7.79 -7.60 18.49
CA ASN A 83 7.29 -6.24 18.46
C ASN A 83 5.81 -6.27 18.11
N LEU A 84 4.99 -6.17 19.15
CA LEU A 84 3.54 -6.19 18.99
C LEU A 84 2.98 -4.82 19.34
N GLN A 85 2.35 -4.17 18.37
CA GLN A 85 1.58 -2.95 18.55
C GLN A 85 0.13 -3.25 18.20
N VAL A 86 -0.80 -2.84 19.06
CA VAL A 86 -2.24 -3.09 18.90
C VAL A 86 -2.96 -1.78 19.13
N THR A 87 -3.82 -1.41 18.19
CA THR A 87 -4.70 -0.26 18.35
C THR A 87 -5.99 -0.69 19.02
N ASP A 88 -6.21 -0.22 20.24
CA ASP A 88 -7.37 -0.56 21.06
C ASP A 88 -8.59 0.30 20.70
N LEU A 89 -8.36 1.59 20.44
CA LEU A 89 -9.34 2.54 19.93
C LEU A 89 -8.66 3.36 18.83
N SER A 90 -9.21 3.36 17.62
CA SER A 90 -8.67 4.15 16.50
C SER A 90 -9.71 5.13 15.97
N ALA A 91 -9.19 6.24 15.44
CA ALA A 91 -9.86 7.11 14.49
C ALA A 91 -11.33 7.45 14.79
N LEU A 92 -11.52 7.96 16.00
CA LEU A 92 -12.77 8.60 16.40
C LEU A 92 -12.71 10.03 15.88
N SER A 93 -13.75 10.38 15.12
CA SER A 93 -13.94 11.65 14.39
C SER A 93 -13.30 12.86 15.09
N GLY A 94 -12.51 13.65 14.34
CA GLY A 94 -11.86 14.85 14.84
C GLY A 94 -10.75 15.42 13.92
N LYS A 95 -10.38 16.70 14.15
CA LYS A 95 -9.26 17.36 13.46
C LYS A 95 -7.93 16.62 13.65
N SER A 96 -7.80 15.90 14.76
CA SER A 96 -6.72 14.96 15.02
C SER A 96 -7.28 13.75 15.79
N PRO A 97 -7.32 12.56 15.19
CA PRO A 97 -7.94 11.41 15.83
C PRO A 97 -7.19 11.02 17.11
N LEU A 98 -7.93 10.94 18.23
CA LEU A 98 -7.42 10.37 19.47
C LEU A 98 -7.36 8.85 19.34
N GLU A 99 -6.16 8.34 19.15
CA GLU A 99 -5.91 6.91 19.12
C GLU A 99 -5.38 6.41 20.45
N LEU A 100 -5.86 5.24 20.87
CA LEU A 100 -5.31 4.48 21.98
C LEU A 100 -4.61 3.25 21.39
N GLN A 101 -3.30 3.21 21.53
CA GLN A 101 -2.47 2.11 21.06
C GLN A 101 -1.66 1.58 22.22
N ARG A 102 -1.50 0.26 22.28
CA ARG A 102 -0.57 -0.41 23.19
C ARG A 102 0.54 -1.08 22.42
N SER A 103 1.74 -1.07 22.99
CA SER A 103 2.93 -1.71 22.46
C SER A 103 3.53 -2.63 23.50
N LEU A 104 3.90 -3.85 23.08
CA LEU A 104 4.58 -4.82 23.91
C LEU A 104 6.04 -4.38 24.11
N GLN A 105 6.44 -4.18 25.36
CA GLN A 105 7.78 -3.83 25.78
C GLN A 105 8.37 -4.86 26.74
N ARG A 106 9.51 -5.42 26.37
CA ARG A 106 10.23 -6.42 27.21
C ARG A 106 11.27 -5.82 28.14
N GLU A 107 11.69 -4.58 27.89
CA GLU A 107 12.82 -3.93 28.57
C GLU A 107 12.41 -2.61 29.24
N SER A 108 11.19 -2.56 29.80
CA SER A 108 10.74 -1.36 30.49
C SER A 108 11.46 -1.17 31.83
N THR A 109 11.82 0.07 32.15
CA THR A 109 12.44 0.47 33.43
C THR A 109 11.45 0.60 34.59
N GLY A 110 10.16 0.23 34.39
CA GLY A 110 9.13 0.21 35.43
C GLY A 110 7.74 -0.17 34.90
N PRO A 111 6.78 -0.50 35.80
CA PRO A 111 5.42 -0.83 35.40
C PRO A 111 4.74 0.36 34.71
N GLY A 112 4.03 0.08 33.61
CA GLY A 112 3.16 1.04 32.93
C GLY A 112 1.71 0.91 33.38
N LEU A 113 0.84 1.68 32.74
CA LEU A 113 -0.62 1.66 32.99
C LEU A 113 -1.24 0.26 32.79
N LEU A 114 -0.63 -0.56 31.92
CA LEU A 114 -1.06 -1.92 31.58
C LEU A 114 -0.14 -3.03 32.15
N GLY A 115 0.62 -2.75 33.21
CA GLY A 115 1.56 -3.69 33.81
C GLY A 115 2.99 -3.54 33.30
N SER A 116 3.85 -4.55 33.48
CA SER A 116 5.28 -4.41 33.20
C SER A 116 5.63 -4.56 31.70
N LEU A 117 4.76 -5.24 30.94
CA LEU A 117 5.03 -5.65 29.57
C LEU A 117 4.36 -4.80 28.49
N TRP A 118 3.40 -3.96 28.83
CA TRP A 118 2.63 -3.20 27.84
C TRP A 118 2.70 -1.71 28.13
N LYS A 119 2.87 -0.92 27.08
CA LYS A 119 2.90 0.53 27.13
C LYS A 119 1.89 1.16 26.20
N LEU A 120 1.15 2.15 26.68
CA LEU A 120 0.22 2.96 25.92
C LEU A 120 0.91 4.16 25.27
N ASN A 121 0.43 4.56 24.09
CA ASN A 121 0.94 5.73 23.37
C ASN A 121 0.89 7.07 24.14
N TRP A 122 0.16 7.12 25.27
CA TRP A 122 -0.01 8.30 26.12
C TRP A 122 0.73 8.24 27.46
N GLU A 123 1.56 7.23 27.71
CA GLU A 123 2.29 7.09 28.99
C GLU A 123 3.80 7.37 28.90
N SER A 124 4.24 8.17 27.91
CA SER A 124 5.63 8.58 27.80
C SER A 124 6.12 9.31 29.05
N ARG A 125 7.34 9.01 29.51
CA ARG A 125 7.88 9.57 30.77
C ARG A 125 9.37 9.85 30.72
N LEU A 126 9.79 11.01 31.21
CA LEU A 126 11.19 11.34 31.46
C LEU A 126 11.66 10.84 32.83
N LEU A 127 12.88 10.29 32.85
CA LEU A 127 13.59 9.83 34.03
C LEU A 127 14.96 10.51 34.04
N LYS A 128 15.23 11.37 35.03
CA LYS A 128 16.50 12.10 35.16
C LYS A 128 17.43 11.41 36.17
N ALA A 129 18.65 11.09 35.73
CA ALA A 129 19.70 10.51 36.57
C ALA A 129 21.04 11.19 36.27
N GLY A 130 21.39 12.21 37.06
CA GLY A 130 22.61 12.98 36.85
C GLY A 130 22.56 13.77 35.53
N SER A 131 23.57 13.59 34.66
CA SER A 131 23.68 14.22 33.33
C SER A 131 23.02 13.41 32.20
N VAL A 132 22.31 12.33 32.54
CA VAL A 132 21.57 11.50 31.57
C VAL A 132 20.09 11.62 31.87
N VAL A 133 19.31 11.92 30.84
CA VAL A 133 17.84 11.88 30.87
C VAL A 133 17.39 10.74 29.96
N SER A 134 16.56 9.85 30.47
CA SER A 134 15.96 8.75 29.71
C SER A 134 14.49 9.04 29.49
N LEU A 135 14.04 9.03 28.24
CA LEU A 135 12.64 9.10 27.88
C LEU A 135 12.14 7.68 27.61
N VAL A 136 11.22 7.20 28.44
CA VAL A 136 10.50 5.94 28.22
C VAL A 136 9.30 6.24 27.34
N GLU A 137 9.26 5.64 26.15
CA GLU A 137 8.20 5.74 25.16
C GLU A 137 7.59 4.35 24.92
N PRO A 138 6.42 4.23 24.26
CA PRO A 138 5.82 2.93 23.95
C PRO A 138 6.66 2.08 22.98
N THR A 139 7.49 2.73 22.17
CA THR A 139 8.35 2.07 21.18
C THR A 139 9.74 1.74 21.75
N GLY A 140 10.19 2.42 22.81
CA GLY A 140 11.48 2.12 23.43
C GLY A 140 11.93 3.20 24.40
N ILE A 141 13.24 3.27 24.65
CA ILE A 141 13.83 4.27 25.56
C ILE A 141 14.80 5.15 24.77
N THR A 142 14.57 6.46 24.74
CA THR A 142 15.48 7.43 24.12
C THR A 142 16.36 8.07 25.19
N TYR A 143 17.68 8.06 24.98
CA TYR A 143 18.63 8.68 25.92
C TYR A 143 19.06 10.06 25.44
N PHE A 144 19.13 11.00 26.38
CA PHE A 144 19.56 12.37 26.18
C PHE A 144 20.73 12.67 27.13
N THR A 145 21.73 13.37 26.61
CA THR A 145 22.93 13.76 27.37
C THR A 145 23.21 15.25 27.19
N SER A 146 23.79 15.87 28.22
CA SER A 146 24.28 17.25 28.16
C SER A 146 25.67 17.38 28.78
N ASN A 147 26.35 18.49 28.51
CA ASN A 147 27.53 18.84 29.31
C ASN A 147 27.09 19.29 30.70
N ALA A 148 27.97 19.11 31.70
CA ALA A 148 27.65 19.43 33.08
C ALA A 148 27.25 20.91 33.24
N GLY A 149 26.01 21.15 33.71
CA GLY A 149 25.48 22.49 33.98
C GLY A 149 24.60 23.09 32.86
N GLU A 150 24.36 22.36 31.77
CA GLU A 150 23.49 22.82 30.68
C GLU A 150 22.02 22.42 30.91
N SER A 151 21.10 23.33 30.55
CA SER A 151 19.65 23.11 30.57
C SER A 151 19.13 22.42 29.30
N ILE A 152 20.00 22.18 28.32
CA ILE A 152 19.67 21.57 27.03
C ILE A 152 20.36 20.21 26.95
N TYR A 153 19.60 19.17 26.59
CA TYR A 153 20.10 17.82 26.40
C TYR A 153 19.79 17.37 24.98
N HIS A 154 20.70 16.60 24.38
CA HIS A 154 20.56 16.11 23.02
C HIS A 154 20.53 14.58 22.99
N SER A 155 19.70 14.02 22.11
CA SER A 155 19.72 12.60 21.79
C SER A 155 20.69 12.32 20.62
N SER A 156 21.02 11.06 20.41
CA SER A 156 21.76 10.63 19.21
C SER A 156 20.95 10.74 17.92
N SER A 157 19.61 10.84 18.00
CA SER A 157 18.76 11.07 16.83
C SER A 157 18.79 12.54 16.40
N GLY A 158 19.20 13.47 17.26
CA GLY A 158 19.15 14.91 17.01
C GLY A 158 17.95 15.61 17.65
N GLU A 159 17.22 14.92 18.52
CA GLU A 159 16.14 15.51 19.32
C GLU A 159 16.72 16.29 20.51
N GLN A 160 15.95 17.28 20.97
CA GLN A 160 16.37 18.19 22.03
C GLN A 160 15.40 18.13 23.21
N LEU A 161 15.94 18.16 24.44
CA LEU A 161 15.20 18.47 25.66
C LEU A 161 15.68 19.79 26.24
N THR A 162 14.77 20.70 26.54
CA THR A 162 15.05 21.99 27.15
C THR A 162 14.30 22.11 28.48
N PHE A 163 15.04 22.22 29.58
CA PHE A 163 14.49 22.43 30.91
C PHE A 163 14.20 23.93 31.13
N ILE A 164 12.92 24.26 31.33
CA ILE A 164 12.42 25.64 31.50
C ILE A 164 11.58 25.70 32.77
N GLY A 165 12.18 26.15 33.88
CA GLY A 165 11.50 26.18 35.18
C GLY A 165 11.14 24.77 35.65
N ASP A 166 9.85 24.55 35.90
CA ASP A 166 9.23 23.28 36.32
C ASP A 166 8.78 22.40 35.14
N ARG A 167 9.17 22.75 33.91
CA ARG A 167 8.78 22.04 32.68
C ARG A 167 9.98 21.60 31.86
N VAL A 168 9.77 20.55 31.08
CA VAL A 168 10.73 20.08 30.07
C VAL A 168 10.06 20.07 28.71
N LEU A 169 10.61 20.82 27.76
CA LEU A 169 10.18 20.81 26.36
C LEU A 169 11.03 19.80 25.58
N ARG A 170 10.40 18.88 24.86
CA ARG A 170 11.04 18.04 23.83
C ARG A 170 10.69 18.58 22.45
N GLU A 171 11.70 18.79 21.63
CA GLU A 171 11.56 19.14 20.22
C GLU A 171 12.03 17.94 19.38
N LYS A 172 11.10 17.35 18.62
CA LYS A 172 11.36 16.20 17.75
C LYS A 172 11.75 16.70 16.36
N ILE A 173 12.53 15.88 15.65
CA ILE A 173 13.06 16.19 14.31
C ILE A 173 11.93 16.37 13.28
N ASP A 174 10.79 15.70 13.48
CA ASP A 174 9.61 15.82 12.62
C ASP A 174 8.79 17.11 12.88
N GLY A 175 9.24 17.96 13.82
CA GLY A 175 8.57 19.19 14.22
C GLY A 175 7.48 18.99 15.27
N ALA A 176 7.25 17.77 15.76
CA ALA A 176 6.37 17.53 16.90
C ALA A 176 7.05 17.95 18.21
N ASN A 177 6.27 18.47 19.15
CA ASN A 177 6.74 18.94 20.45
C ASN A 177 6.00 18.24 21.59
N GLU A 178 6.70 18.02 22.69
CA GLU A 178 6.10 17.46 23.92
C GLU A 178 6.53 18.30 25.12
N ILE A 179 5.62 18.50 26.07
CA ILE A 179 5.91 19.18 27.34
C ILE A 179 5.72 18.18 28.47
N PHE A 180 6.70 18.11 29.36
CA PHE A 180 6.68 17.30 30.57
C PHE A 180 6.73 18.19 31.82
N ASP A 181 6.23 17.69 32.95
CA ASP A 181 6.42 18.32 34.26
C ASP A 181 7.76 17.98 34.91
N GLU A 182 8.00 18.52 36.11
CA GLU A 182 9.22 18.31 36.90
C GLU A 182 9.42 16.83 37.29
N GLU A 183 8.33 16.07 37.47
CA GLU A 183 8.36 14.63 37.73
C GLU A 183 8.49 13.77 36.45
N GLY A 184 8.61 14.42 35.29
CA GLY A 184 8.81 13.83 33.99
C GLY A 184 7.56 13.24 33.33
N ARG A 185 6.35 13.56 33.80
CA ARG A 185 5.07 13.11 33.20
C ARG A 185 4.73 13.98 32.00
N LEU A 186 4.23 13.37 30.93
CA LEU A 186 3.80 14.07 29.73
C LEU A 186 2.55 14.92 30.01
N LEU A 187 2.63 16.24 29.85
CA LEU A 187 1.52 17.18 30.02
C LEU A 187 0.88 17.56 28.69
N GLU A 188 1.69 17.72 27.65
CA GLU A 188 1.25 18.18 26.34
C GLU A 188 1.97 17.42 25.24
N ARG A 189 1.25 17.06 24.17
CA ARG A 189 1.83 16.61 22.91
C ARG A 189 1.24 17.43 21.77
N THR A 190 2.09 18.14 21.07
CA THR A 190 1.75 18.84 19.83
C THR A 190 2.35 18.07 18.67
N THR A 191 1.51 17.57 17.79
CA THR A 191 1.95 16.86 16.57
C THR A 191 2.66 17.81 15.61
N SER A 192 3.38 17.26 14.63
CA SER A 192 3.98 18.05 13.53
C SER A 192 2.96 18.81 12.68
N GLN A 193 1.66 18.50 12.86
CA GLN A 193 0.50 19.15 12.28
C GLN A 193 -0.05 20.31 13.13
N GLY A 194 0.58 20.61 14.28
CA GLY A 194 0.12 21.63 15.22
C GLY A 194 -1.11 21.25 16.05
N ASN A 195 -1.60 20.00 15.95
CA ASN A 195 -2.67 19.51 16.80
C ASN A 195 -2.11 19.20 18.20
N THR A 196 -2.63 19.90 19.21
CA THR A 196 -2.21 19.80 20.61
C THR A 196 -3.15 18.92 21.41
N PHE A 197 -2.57 17.99 22.15
CA PHE A 197 -3.23 17.10 23.09
C PHE A 197 -2.79 17.41 24.51
N PHE A 198 -3.74 17.51 25.44
CA PHE A 198 -3.48 17.81 26.85
C PHE A 198 -3.74 16.58 27.71
N LEU A 199 -2.84 16.33 28.66
CA LEU A 199 -2.93 15.21 29.59
C LEU A 199 -3.17 15.77 31.00
N THR A 200 -4.19 15.25 31.68
CA THR A 200 -4.45 15.55 33.09
C THR A 200 -4.25 14.32 33.96
N TYR A 201 -3.79 14.55 35.18
CA TYR A 201 -3.46 13.51 36.15
C TYR A 201 -4.24 13.72 37.44
N LYS A 202 -4.59 12.62 38.11
CA LYS A 202 -5.15 12.66 39.46
C LYS A 202 -4.09 13.09 40.49
N PRO A 203 -4.49 13.46 41.72
CA PRO A 203 -3.54 13.79 42.79
C PRO A 203 -2.54 12.68 43.15
N ASP A 204 -2.90 11.42 42.89
CA ASP A 204 -2.02 10.25 43.07
C ASP A 204 -1.01 10.06 41.92
N GLY A 205 -1.04 10.92 40.90
CA GLY A 205 -0.17 10.89 39.74
C GLY A 205 -0.61 9.95 38.62
N THR A 206 -1.77 9.30 38.72
CA THR A 206 -2.31 8.44 37.64
C THR A 206 -2.90 9.28 36.51
N LEU A 207 -2.69 8.84 35.26
CA LEU A 207 -3.26 9.50 34.07
C LEU A 207 -4.79 9.42 34.14
N GLU A 208 -5.45 10.57 34.08
CA GLU A 208 -6.90 10.68 34.18
C GLU A 208 -7.54 10.86 32.81
N ARG A 209 -7.00 11.76 32.00
CA ARG A 209 -7.64 12.18 30.76
C ARG A 209 -6.60 12.64 29.75
N VAL A 210 -6.86 12.32 28.48
CA VAL A 210 -6.18 12.91 27.32
C VAL A 210 -7.25 13.64 26.53
N GLU A 211 -7.08 14.93 26.28
CA GLU A 211 -8.02 15.78 25.55
C GLU A 211 -7.40 16.29 24.26
N GLY A 212 -8.12 16.13 23.16
CA GLY A 212 -7.73 16.57 21.82
C GLY A 212 -8.18 18.00 21.52
N PRO A 213 -7.69 18.58 20.40
CA PRO A 213 -7.90 19.99 20.05
C PRO A 213 -9.35 20.35 19.70
N ASP A 214 -10.22 19.36 19.49
CA ASP A 214 -11.64 19.49 19.16
C ASP A 214 -12.57 19.11 20.33
N GLY A 215 -12.01 18.96 21.54
CA GLY A 215 -12.76 18.55 22.73
C GLY A 215 -13.10 17.06 22.77
N THR A 216 -12.61 16.26 21.80
CA THR A 216 -12.57 14.81 21.94
C THR A 216 -11.68 14.43 23.11
N PHE A 217 -11.98 13.31 23.78
CA PHE A 217 -11.17 12.90 24.92
C PHE A 217 -11.15 11.38 25.10
N LEU A 218 -10.08 10.91 25.71
CA LEU A 218 -9.94 9.59 26.30
C LEU A 218 -9.94 9.74 27.82
N GLN A 219 -10.89 9.10 28.48
CA GLN A 219 -10.99 9.02 29.94
C GLN A 219 -10.37 7.71 30.42
N PHE A 220 -9.37 7.79 31.29
CA PHE A 220 -8.65 6.66 31.87
C PHE A 220 -9.21 6.37 33.26
N ILE A 221 -9.62 5.12 33.48
CA ILE A 221 -10.26 4.67 34.71
C ILE A 221 -9.44 3.52 35.26
N SER A 222 -8.73 3.77 36.36
CA SER A 222 -7.93 2.78 37.09
C SER A 222 -8.66 2.23 38.30
N ASN A 223 -8.28 1.02 38.72
CA ASN A 223 -8.74 0.40 39.96
C ASN A 223 -8.07 1.01 41.20
N GLU A 224 -8.48 0.52 42.38
CA GLU A 224 -7.93 0.94 43.68
C GLU A 224 -6.42 0.68 43.84
N THR A 225 -5.86 -0.24 43.04
CA THR A 225 -4.42 -0.55 43.02
C THR A 225 -3.64 0.28 41.99
N GLY A 226 -4.30 1.18 41.26
CA GLY A 226 -3.71 2.06 40.24
C GLY A 226 -3.57 1.45 38.84
N GLN A 227 -3.98 0.20 38.61
CA GLN A 227 -3.95 -0.44 37.29
C GLN A 227 -5.14 0.02 36.43
N LEU A 228 -4.91 0.28 35.14
CA LEU A 228 -5.93 0.77 34.23
C LEU A 228 -6.99 -0.31 33.94
N GLU A 229 -8.26 -0.10 34.31
CA GLU A 229 -9.35 -1.06 34.03
C GLU A 229 -10.13 -0.73 32.77
N LYS A 230 -10.26 0.55 32.44
CA LYS A 230 -11.07 0.99 31.31
C LYS A 230 -10.55 2.29 30.73
N VAL A 231 -10.56 2.38 29.40
CA VAL A 231 -10.47 3.66 28.68
C VAL A 231 -11.76 3.90 27.92
N GLN A 232 -12.35 5.07 28.10
CA GLN A 232 -13.58 5.48 27.42
C GLN A 232 -13.32 6.71 26.55
N HIS A 233 -13.68 6.62 25.28
CA HIS A 233 -13.66 7.77 24.39
C HIS A 233 -14.94 8.61 24.53
N SER A 234 -14.86 9.91 24.23
CA SER A 234 -15.99 10.86 24.24
C SER A 234 -17.19 10.43 23.38
N SER A 235 -16.96 9.61 22.35
CA SER A 235 -18.02 9.00 21.51
C SER A 235 -18.88 7.96 22.22
N GLY A 236 -18.47 7.50 23.40
CA GLY A 236 -19.12 6.42 24.16
C GLY A 236 -18.45 5.05 24.03
N LEU A 237 -17.63 4.81 22.99
CA LEU A 237 -16.84 3.59 22.87
C LEU A 237 -15.88 3.41 24.05
N SER A 238 -15.69 2.16 24.49
CA SER A 238 -14.70 1.84 25.49
C SER A 238 -13.99 0.51 25.27
N VAL A 239 -12.83 0.41 25.89
CA VAL A 239 -12.04 -0.82 26.03
C VAL A 239 -11.80 -1.07 27.50
N ARG A 240 -11.91 -2.34 27.91
CA ARG A 240 -11.67 -2.84 29.26
C ARG A 240 -10.45 -3.74 29.29
N TYR A 241 -9.73 -3.72 30.41
CA TYR A 241 -8.50 -4.45 30.66
C TYR A 241 -8.64 -5.27 31.94
N GLN A 242 -8.18 -6.52 31.91
CA GLN A 242 -8.14 -7.39 33.07
C GLN A 242 -6.74 -7.96 33.26
N TYR A 243 -6.38 -8.24 34.51
CA TYR A 243 -5.03 -8.63 34.89
C TYR A 243 -5.01 -9.94 35.65
N LEU A 244 -3.93 -10.71 35.47
CA LEU A 244 -3.62 -11.88 36.27
C LEU A 244 -2.21 -11.73 36.83
N SER A 245 -2.09 -11.72 38.16
CA SER A 245 -0.81 -11.51 38.86
C SER A 245 -0.08 -10.22 38.45
N GLY A 246 -0.83 -9.14 38.16
CA GLY A 246 -0.28 -7.84 37.78
C GLY A 246 -0.04 -7.64 36.27
N GLU A 247 -0.10 -8.70 35.47
CA GLU A 247 0.11 -8.63 34.02
C GLU A 247 -1.21 -8.67 33.23
N LEU A 248 -1.28 -7.90 32.14
CA LEU A 248 -2.48 -7.80 31.30
C LEU A 248 -2.84 -9.17 30.71
N CYS A 249 -3.98 -9.74 31.09
CA CYS A 249 -4.40 -11.08 30.66
C CYS A 249 -5.61 -11.06 29.71
N LYS A 250 -6.45 -10.01 29.72
CA LYS A 250 -7.61 -9.90 28.84
C LYS A 250 -7.91 -8.47 28.45
N VAL A 251 -8.36 -8.29 27.21
CA VAL A 251 -8.77 -7.00 26.64
C VAL A 251 -10.10 -7.18 25.92
N GLU A 252 -11.04 -6.31 26.23
CA GLU A 252 -12.42 -6.37 25.75
C GLU A 252 -12.85 -4.99 25.24
N ALA A 253 -13.04 -4.84 23.92
CA ALA A 253 -13.65 -3.63 23.36
C ALA A 253 -15.17 -3.82 23.26
N ASP A 254 -15.98 -2.78 23.53
CA ASP A 254 -17.45 -2.88 23.56
C ASP A 254 -18.07 -3.47 22.27
N HIS A 255 -17.34 -3.40 21.16
CA HIS A 255 -17.79 -3.86 19.86
C HIS A 255 -16.79 -4.75 19.11
N GLY A 256 -15.72 -5.18 19.78
CA GLY A 256 -14.63 -5.97 19.21
C GLY A 256 -14.51 -7.39 19.74
N PRO A 257 -13.68 -8.21 19.08
CA PRO A 257 -13.32 -9.53 19.59
C PRO A 257 -12.49 -9.39 20.87
N ASP A 258 -12.79 -10.24 21.85
CA ASP A 258 -11.95 -10.37 23.04
C ASP A 258 -10.56 -10.90 22.65
N VAL A 259 -9.54 -10.37 23.31
CA VAL A 259 -8.16 -10.86 23.21
C VAL A 259 -7.67 -11.28 24.59
N VAL A 260 -7.19 -12.52 24.71
CA VAL A 260 -6.62 -13.07 25.94
C VAL A 260 -5.13 -13.31 25.74
N TYR A 261 -4.33 -12.99 26.75
CA TYR A 261 -2.89 -13.13 26.75
C TYR A 261 -2.44 -14.13 27.81
N ALA A 262 -1.45 -14.95 27.48
CA ALA A 262 -0.72 -15.76 28.44
C ALA A 262 0.78 -15.50 28.32
N TYR A 263 1.48 -15.63 29.44
CA TYR A 263 2.91 -15.37 29.54
C TYR A 263 3.66 -16.60 30.07
N ALA A 264 4.85 -16.84 29.53
CA ALA A 264 5.82 -17.78 30.07
C ALA A 264 6.63 -17.14 31.20
N THR A 265 7.44 -17.96 31.88
CA THR A 265 8.37 -17.51 32.92
C THR A 265 9.26 -16.37 32.41
N GLY A 266 9.42 -15.32 33.23
CA GLY A 266 10.21 -14.14 32.87
C GLY A 266 9.49 -13.09 32.03
N GLY A 267 8.15 -13.14 31.95
CA GLY A 267 7.34 -12.09 31.33
C GLY A 267 7.34 -12.14 29.79
N LEU A 268 7.49 -13.32 29.20
CA LEU A 268 7.46 -13.47 27.74
C LEU A 268 6.07 -13.85 27.27
N LEU A 269 5.49 -13.08 26.35
CA LEU A 269 4.19 -13.38 25.77
C LEU A 269 4.23 -14.74 25.06
N SER A 270 3.54 -15.75 25.60
CA SER A 270 3.58 -17.13 25.12
C SER A 270 2.35 -17.52 24.33
N ARG A 271 1.21 -16.86 24.57
CA ARG A 271 -0.03 -17.11 23.84
C ARG A 271 -0.89 -15.86 23.68
N ILE A 272 -1.52 -15.75 22.53
CA ILE A 272 -2.59 -14.77 22.24
C ILE A 272 -3.80 -15.59 21.78
N ASP A 273 -4.93 -15.49 22.47
CA ASP A 273 -6.20 -16.07 22.03
C ASP A 273 -7.11 -14.96 21.51
N HIS A 274 -7.55 -15.08 20.25
CA HIS A 274 -8.45 -14.14 19.62
C HIS A 274 -9.74 -14.85 19.17
N GLN A 275 -10.89 -14.30 19.53
CA GLN A 275 -12.18 -14.95 19.30
C GLN A 275 -12.44 -15.37 17.84
N GLN A 276 -11.95 -14.61 16.87
CA GLN A 276 -12.19 -14.85 15.43
C GLN A 276 -11.10 -15.70 14.73
N PHE A 277 -9.90 -15.79 15.30
CA PHE A 277 -8.72 -16.39 14.63
C PHE A 277 -8.12 -17.58 15.38
N GLY A 278 -8.62 -17.82 16.59
CA GLY A 278 -8.06 -18.79 17.51
C GLY A 278 -6.78 -18.29 18.15
N SER A 279 -5.91 -19.23 18.52
CA SER A 279 -4.72 -18.99 19.33
C SER A 279 -3.44 -18.90 18.50
N ILE A 280 -2.55 -17.99 18.90
CA ILE A 280 -1.16 -17.90 18.44
C ILE A 280 -0.25 -18.20 19.62
N HIS A 281 0.73 -19.08 19.42
CA HIS A 281 1.70 -19.49 20.43
C HIS A 281 3.11 -19.07 20.04
N PHE A 282 3.92 -18.69 21.01
CA PHE A 282 5.32 -18.28 20.83
C PHE A 282 6.26 -19.11 21.70
N GLU A 283 7.36 -19.55 21.12
CA GLU A 283 8.45 -20.26 21.80
C GLU A 283 9.74 -19.41 21.69
N TYR A 284 10.58 -19.42 22.72
CA TYR A 284 11.74 -18.53 22.84
C TYR A 284 13.03 -19.28 23.16
N ASP A 285 14.18 -18.71 22.77
CA ASP A 285 15.50 -19.15 23.24
C ASP A 285 15.86 -18.54 24.61
N GLN A 286 17.04 -18.91 25.14
CA GLN A 286 17.53 -18.38 26.42
C GLN A 286 17.86 -16.88 26.38
N LYS A 287 18.07 -16.31 25.19
CA LYS A 287 18.26 -14.87 24.96
C LYS A 287 16.93 -14.14 24.72
N LYS A 288 15.79 -14.82 24.94
CA LYS A 288 14.43 -14.29 24.78
C LYS A 288 14.06 -13.94 23.33
N ARG A 289 14.72 -14.55 22.35
CA ARG A 289 14.42 -14.42 20.91
C ARG A 289 13.37 -15.44 20.50
N VAL A 290 12.42 -15.07 19.64
CA VAL A 290 11.37 -15.99 19.17
C VAL A 290 12.01 -17.06 18.30
N LEU A 291 11.89 -18.32 18.72
CA LEU A 291 12.29 -19.49 17.92
C LEU A 291 11.17 -19.98 17.03
N LYS A 292 9.93 -19.81 17.48
CA LYS A 292 8.78 -20.41 16.82
C LYS A 292 7.51 -19.62 17.08
N ARG A 293 6.68 -19.54 16.05
CA ARG A 293 5.30 -19.07 16.15
C ARG A 293 4.35 -20.09 15.55
N ARG A 294 3.25 -20.39 16.22
CA ARG A 294 2.26 -21.41 15.80
C ARG A 294 0.83 -20.90 15.90
N TRP A 295 0.03 -21.12 14.87
CA TRP A 295 -1.38 -20.75 14.82
C TRP A 295 -2.31 -21.93 15.17
N SER A 296 -3.58 -21.61 15.40
CA SER A 296 -4.64 -22.55 15.81
C SER A 296 -4.94 -23.64 14.78
N ASP A 297 -4.69 -23.36 13.50
CA ASP A 297 -4.82 -24.33 12.41
C ASP A 297 -3.63 -25.29 12.28
N GLY A 298 -2.64 -25.16 13.16
CA GLY A 298 -1.45 -26.01 13.21
C GLY A 298 -0.30 -25.53 12.34
N SER A 299 -0.45 -24.47 11.55
CA SER A 299 0.70 -23.88 10.86
C SER A 299 1.69 -23.30 11.85
N GLN A 300 2.94 -23.21 11.42
CA GLN A 300 4.01 -22.65 12.23
C GLN A 300 5.10 -22.04 11.36
N GLU A 301 5.79 -21.05 11.87
CA GLU A 301 7.07 -20.58 11.32
C GLU A 301 8.14 -20.73 12.41
N SER A 302 9.40 -20.76 11.99
CA SER A 302 10.54 -20.90 12.90
C SER A 302 11.73 -20.03 12.51
N PHE A 303 12.55 -19.70 13.50
CA PHE A 303 13.74 -18.89 13.37
C PHE A 303 14.94 -19.60 14.01
N GLU A 304 16.06 -19.62 13.30
CA GLU A 304 17.33 -20.16 13.77
C GLU A 304 18.39 -19.06 13.79
N TYR A 305 19.04 -18.89 14.93
CA TYR A 305 20.01 -17.82 15.15
C TYR A 305 21.42 -18.40 15.34
N ASP A 306 22.32 -18.11 14.39
CA ASP A 306 23.73 -18.43 14.48
C ASP A 306 24.53 -17.16 14.76
N ASP A 307 24.75 -16.88 16.05
CA ASP A 307 25.46 -15.69 16.50
C ASP A 307 26.94 -15.71 16.12
N ALA A 308 27.55 -16.90 15.97
CA ALA A 308 28.96 -17.03 15.62
C ALA A 308 29.19 -16.63 14.16
N ASN A 309 28.25 -17.01 13.28
CA ASN A 309 28.28 -16.67 11.86
C ASN A 309 27.51 -15.39 11.51
N ARG A 310 26.83 -14.76 12.48
CA ARG A 310 25.93 -13.60 12.26
C ARG A 310 24.90 -13.88 11.18
N THR A 311 24.31 -15.06 11.25
CA THR A 311 23.31 -15.51 10.29
C THR A 311 22.02 -15.85 11.02
N VAL A 312 20.91 -15.42 10.43
CA VAL A 312 19.58 -15.84 10.85
C VAL A 312 18.91 -16.57 9.70
N GLN A 313 18.27 -17.71 9.99
CA GLN A 313 17.40 -18.39 9.05
C GLN A 313 15.96 -18.29 9.54
N HIS A 314 15.04 -18.03 8.62
CA HIS A 314 13.61 -18.03 8.85
C HIS A 314 12.97 -19.07 7.95
N THR A 315 12.17 -19.95 8.54
CA THR A 315 11.35 -20.93 7.82
C THR A 315 9.90 -20.54 7.99
N ASP A 316 9.24 -20.20 6.89
CA ASP A 316 7.82 -19.84 6.91
C ASP A 316 6.90 -21.05 7.13
N ALA A 317 5.59 -20.80 7.18
CA ALA A 317 4.59 -21.85 7.40
C ALA A 317 4.35 -22.79 6.21
N ASP A 318 4.92 -22.50 5.05
CA ASP A 318 4.94 -23.38 3.90
C ASP A 318 6.29 -24.14 3.76
N GLY A 319 7.23 -23.92 4.70
CA GLY A 319 8.53 -24.58 4.74
C GLY A 319 9.61 -23.91 3.87
N VAL A 320 9.36 -22.70 3.37
CA VAL A 320 10.34 -21.93 2.59
C VAL A 320 11.34 -21.30 3.55
N VAL A 321 12.63 -21.47 3.25
CA VAL A 321 13.72 -20.97 4.08
C VAL A 321 14.33 -19.72 3.46
N THR A 322 14.36 -18.62 4.20
CA THR A 322 15.12 -17.41 3.89
C THR A 322 16.25 -17.24 4.89
N SER A 323 17.29 -16.48 4.53
CA SER A 323 18.38 -16.20 5.47
C SER A 323 18.94 -14.80 5.35
N ILE A 324 19.37 -14.22 6.46
CA ILE A 324 20.04 -12.92 6.54
C ILE A 324 21.44 -13.15 7.10
N HIS A 325 22.46 -12.62 6.44
CA HIS A 325 23.83 -12.58 6.95
C HIS A 325 24.31 -11.14 7.12
N THR A 326 24.82 -10.81 8.31
CA THR A 326 25.24 -9.45 8.66
C THR A 326 26.75 -9.37 8.85
N SER A 327 27.38 -8.34 8.29
CA SER A 327 28.81 -8.09 8.43
C SER A 327 29.21 -7.75 9.88
N PRO A 328 30.49 -7.95 10.26
CA PRO A 328 30.98 -7.60 11.60
C PRO A 328 30.75 -6.14 12.02
N ASP A 329 30.86 -5.22 11.07
CA ASP A 329 30.66 -3.78 11.28
C ASP A 329 29.18 -3.35 11.16
N GLN A 330 28.30 -4.30 10.85
CA GLN A 330 26.87 -4.10 10.62
C GLN A 330 26.56 -3.13 9.47
N ARG A 331 27.51 -2.88 8.57
CA ARG A 331 27.31 -1.96 7.44
C ARG A 331 26.87 -2.66 6.16
N ARG A 332 26.76 -3.99 6.19
CA ARG A 332 26.34 -4.79 5.05
C ARG A 332 25.49 -5.95 5.51
N GLU A 333 24.37 -6.14 4.83
CA GLU A 333 23.46 -7.26 5.03
C GLU A 333 23.24 -7.99 3.71
N GLU A 334 23.24 -9.32 3.75
CA GLU A 334 22.99 -10.19 2.61
C GLU A 334 21.77 -11.06 2.89
N TYR A 335 20.72 -10.81 2.13
CA TYR A 335 19.44 -11.51 2.18
C TYR A 335 19.43 -12.60 1.12
N THR A 336 19.09 -13.82 1.51
CA THR A 336 18.89 -14.95 0.60
C THR A 336 17.42 -15.36 0.64
N ASP A 337 16.75 -15.31 -0.51
CA ASP A 337 15.35 -15.72 -0.63
C ASP A 337 15.20 -17.25 -0.65
N GLY A 338 13.96 -17.74 -0.62
CA GLY A 338 13.62 -19.16 -0.66
C GLY A 338 14.07 -19.93 -1.92
N LEU A 339 14.58 -19.22 -2.92
CA LEU A 339 15.13 -19.79 -4.15
C LEU A 339 16.66 -19.67 -4.22
N GLY A 340 17.30 -19.15 -3.17
CA GLY A 340 18.75 -18.97 -3.08
C GLY A 340 19.26 -17.67 -3.72
N HIS A 341 18.38 -16.75 -4.11
CA HIS A 341 18.80 -15.49 -4.71
C HIS A 341 19.23 -14.49 -3.65
N LYS A 342 20.30 -13.74 -3.95
CA LYS A 342 20.93 -12.84 -2.99
C LYS A 342 20.67 -11.38 -3.28
N THR A 343 20.22 -10.64 -2.28
CA THR A 343 20.14 -9.17 -2.28
C THR A 343 21.04 -8.64 -1.18
N VAL A 344 21.83 -7.62 -1.50
CA VAL A 344 22.75 -7.00 -0.54
C VAL A 344 22.32 -5.56 -0.29
N LEU A 345 22.25 -5.18 0.99
CA LEU A 345 22.04 -3.81 1.42
C LEU A 345 23.32 -3.30 2.09
N GLU A 346 23.72 -2.08 1.74
CA GLU A 346 24.84 -1.38 2.38
C GLU A 346 24.33 -0.14 3.10
N TYR A 347 24.95 0.16 4.24
CA TYR A 347 24.50 1.19 5.17
C TYR A 347 25.56 2.25 5.44
N ASP A 348 25.11 3.47 5.70
CA ASP A 348 25.98 4.52 6.26
C ASP A 348 26.24 4.32 7.76
N SER A 349 26.98 5.25 8.40
CA SER A 349 27.28 5.19 9.84
C SER A 349 26.06 5.39 10.73
N ASN A 350 24.99 5.92 10.14
CA ASN A 350 23.73 6.22 10.80
C ASN A 350 22.70 5.11 10.54
N GLY A 351 23.09 4.02 9.88
CA GLY A 351 22.22 2.87 9.63
C GLY A 351 21.21 3.07 8.51
N ARG A 352 21.42 4.07 7.64
CA ARG A 352 20.56 4.33 6.46
C ARG A 352 21.13 3.60 5.24
N VAL A 353 20.28 2.98 4.43
CA VAL A 353 20.72 2.25 3.22
C VAL A 353 21.28 3.21 2.18
N THR A 354 22.56 3.13 1.86
CA THR A 354 23.17 3.94 0.79
C THR A 354 23.14 3.22 -0.56
N GLN A 355 23.08 1.89 -0.53
CA GLN A 355 23.12 1.07 -1.72
C GLN A 355 22.33 -0.23 -1.54
N ALA A 356 21.58 -0.61 -2.57
CA ALA A 356 20.96 -1.92 -2.70
C ALA A 356 21.46 -2.60 -3.98
N ILE A 357 21.92 -3.84 -3.84
CA ILE A 357 22.44 -4.67 -4.93
C ILE A 357 21.54 -5.89 -5.04
N GLY A 358 20.73 -5.97 -6.10
CA GLY A 358 19.85 -7.13 -6.27
C GLY A 358 20.54 -8.34 -6.90
N PRO A 359 19.81 -9.45 -7.09
CA PRO A 359 20.37 -10.74 -7.51
C PRO A 359 21.06 -10.79 -8.87
N THR A 360 20.89 -9.76 -9.71
CA THR A 360 21.58 -9.65 -11.00
C THR A 360 22.65 -8.55 -11.01
N ASN A 361 23.22 -8.22 -9.84
CA ASN A 361 24.25 -7.19 -9.64
C ASN A 361 23.85 -5.80 -10.15
N GLN A 362 22.56 -5.53 -10.17
CA GLN A 362 22.03 -4.21 -10.49
C GLN A 362 22.03 -3.37 -9.21
N VAL A 363 22.54 -2.15 -9.33
CA VAL A 363 22.82 -1.27 -8.19
C VAL A 363 21.82 -0.13 -8.16
N VAL A 364 21.20 0.07 -6.99
CA VAL A 364 20.39 1.25 -6.67
C VAL A 364 21.11 2.02 -5.57
N LYS A 365 21.29 3.33 -5.76
CA LYS A 365 21.93 4.23 -4.80
C LYS A 365 20.92 5.22 -4.24
N LEU A 366 21.02 5.52 -2.95
CA LEU A 366 20.16 6.47 -2.25
C LEU A 366 21.02 7.58 -1.65
N THR A 367 20.51 8.82 -1.70
CA THR A 367 21.12 9.96 -1.01
C THR A 367 20.14 10.61 -0.05
N TYR A 368 20.67 11.24 0.98
CA TYR A 368 19.91 11.83 2.08
C TYR A 368 20.26 13.31 2.26
N ASP A 369 19.31 14.08 2.79
CA ASP A 369 19.62 15.39 3.35
C ASP A 369 20.13 15.30 4.81
N GLU A 370 20.37 16.46 5.42
CA GLU A 370 20.86 16.57 6.81
C GLU A 370 19.82 16.05 7.83
N LEU A 371 18.53 16.10 7.51
CA LEU A 371 17.44 15.53 8.32
C LEU A 371 17.26 14.01 8.10
N GLY A 372 18.08 13.42 7.23
CA GLY A 372 18.09 12.00 6.91
C GLY A 372 16.90 11.53 6.07
N ARG A 373 16.28 12.43 5.31
CA ARG A 373 15.21 12.10 4.37
C ARG A 373 15.81 11.74 3.01
N THR A 374 15.27 10.72 2.33
CA THR A 374 15.75 10.32 1.00
C THR A 374 15.47 11.42 -0.04
N THR A 375 16.51 12.01 -0.63
CA THR A 375 16.37 13.10 -1.63
C THR A 375 16.54 12.62 -3.06
N ARG A 376 17.29 11.53 -3.27
CA ARG A 376 17.53 10.95 -4.60
C ARG A 376 17.59 9.44 -4.53
N VAL A 377 16.98 8.81 -5.53
CA VAL A 377 17.14 7.38 -5.84
C VAL A 377 17.69 7.26 -7.25
N GLU A 378 18.78 6.53 -7.42
CA GLU A 378 19.48 6.40 -8.70
C GLU A 378 19.73 4.93 -9.06
N ASN A 379 19.50 4.60 -10.33
CA ASN A 379 19.92 3.34 -10.93
C ASN A 379 20.66 3.64 -12.23
N GLU A 380 21.83 3.02 -12.38
CA GLU A 380 22.74 3.24 -13.51
C GLU A 380 22.08 3.02 -14.88
N LYS A 381 21.02 2.20 -14.96
CA LYS A 381 20.32 1.85 -16.21
C LYS A 381 19.01 2.60 -16.43
N VAL A 382 18.47 3.28 -15.42
CA VAL A 382 17.12 3.88 -15.49
C VAL A 382 17.16 5.39 -15.27
N GLY A 383 18.24 5.92 -14.69
CA GLY A 383 18.39 7.32 -14.34
C GLY A 383 18.09 7.58 -12.86
N SER A 384 17.81 8.84 -12.52
CA SER A 384 17.57 9.26 -11.14
C SER A 384 16.18 9.88 -10.95
N VAL A 385 15.61 9.63 -9.77
CA VAL A 385 14.40 10.28 -9.26
C VAL A 385 14.81 11.18 -8.10
N GLN A 386 14.29 12.40 -8.08
CA GLN A 386 14.47 13.38 -7.02
C GLN A 386 13.17 13.53 -6.22
N ILE A 387 13.30 13.66 -4.91
CA ILE A 387 12.18 13.85 -3.97
C ILE A 387 12.40 15.16 -3.23
N GLY A 388 11.44 16.07 -3.33
CA GLY A 388 11.37 17.32 -2.57
C GLY A 388 10.33 17.23 -1.47
N TYR A 389 10.62 17.86 -0.33
CA TYR A 389 9.78 17.82 0.88
C TYR A 389 9.23 19.21 1.24
N ARG A 390 8.13 19.25 2.01
CA ARG A 390 7.55 20.49 2.55
C ARG A 390 8.35 20.95 3.77
N GLY A 391 9.16 22.00 3.62
CA GLY A 391 9.98 22.54 4.69
C GLY A 391 10.89 21.48 5.32
N GLU A 392 10.87 21.38 6.65
CA GLU A 392 11.61 20.37 7.42
C GLU A 392 10.82 19.07 7.65
N SER A 393 9.54 19.00 7.23
CA SER A 393 8.72 17.80 7.41
C SER A 393 9.17 16.63 6.52
N ARG A 394 8.78 15.40 6.87
CA ARG A 394 8.97 14.21 6.01
C ARG A 394 7.92 14.08 4.89
N VAL A 395 7.04 15.06 4.72
CA VAL A 395 5.95 15.03 3.73
C VAL A 395 6.47 15.43 2.34
N PRO A 396 6.38 14.56 1.32
CA PRO A 396 6.84 14.91 -0.02
C PRO A 396 5.94 15.98 -0.65
N ALA A 397 6.57 17.03 -1.18
CA ALA A 397 5.94 18.09 -1.93
C ALA A 397 6.02 17.85 -3.45
N ALA A 398 7.10 17.21 -3.92
CA ALA A 398 7.26 16.90 -5.33
C ALA A 398 8.16 15.68 -5.57
N VAL A 399 7.87 14.94 -6.65
CA VAL A 399 8.72 13.87 -7.17
C VAL A 399 8.99 14.12 -8.64
N SER A 400 10.27 14.07 -9.03
CA SER A 400 10.72 14.35 -10.40
C SER A 400 11.56 13.20 -10.93
N GLY A 401 11.18 12.64 -12.09
CA GLY A 401 11.90 11.54 -12.74
C GLY A 401 12.60 11.94 -14.05
N PRO A 402 13.30 10.99 -14.70
CA PRO A 402 13.84 11.18 -16.04
C PRO A 402 12.69 11.45 -17.02
N GLY A 403 12.77 12.54 -17.80
CA GLY A 403 11.75 12.88 -18.81
C GLY A 403 10.69 13.91 -18.40
N ARG A 404 10.94 14.74 -17.36
CA ARG A 404 10.09 15.89 -16.94
C ARG A 404 8.68 15.54 -16.42
N ILE A 405 8.44 14.29 -16.02
CA ILE A 405 7.23 13.96 -15.25
C ILE A 405 7.44 14.51 -13.84
N HIS A 406 6.66 15.53 -13.49
CA HIS A 406 6.59 16.13 -12.17
C HIS A 406 5.28 15.72 -11.52
N LYS A 407 5.38 15.06 -10.37
CA LYS A 407 4.26 14.90 -9.45
C LYS A 407 4.40 15.92 -8.34
N SER A 408 3.33 16.64 -8.03
CA SER A 408 3.27 17.58 -6.93
C SER A 408 2.11 17.28 -6.01
N PHE A 409 2.28 17.62 -4.74
CA PHE A 409 1.32 17.34 -3.67
C PHE A 409 1.11 18.61 -2.85
N GLU A 410 -0.16 18.91 -2.58
CA GLU A 410 -0.59 20.00 -1.72
C GLU A 410 -1.32 19.41 -0.52
N TYR A 411 -1.07 19.99 0.65
CA TYR A 411 -1.62 19.53 1.91
C TYR A 411 -2.20 20.71 2.67
N ASP A 412 -3.13 20.43 3.58
CA ASP A 412 -3.57 21.42 4.56
C ASP A 412 -2.50 21.62 5.64
N ASP A 413 -2.78 22.52 6.58
CA ASP A 413 -1.89 22.77 7.72
C ASP A 413 -1.76 21.56 8.65
N GLN A 414 -2.65 20.56 8.50
CA GLN A 414 -2.64 19.28 9.19
C GLN A 414 -2.00 18.17 8.35
N HIS A 415 -1.22 18.50 7.32
CA HIS A 415 -0.55 17.55 6.42
C HIS A 415 -1.49 16.50 5.78
N LYS A 416 -2.80 16.75 5.71
CA LYS A 416 -3.72 15.93 4.92
C LYS A 416 -3.64 16.34 3.47
N LEU A 417 -3.57 15.36 2.57
CA LEU A 417 -3.46 15.62 1.15
C LEU A 417 -4.73 16.32 0.66
N LEU A 418 -4.60 17.56 0.21
CA LEU A 418 -5.68 18.35 -0.40
C LEU A 418 -5.68 18.19 -1.91
N SER A 419 -4.49 18.10 -2.51
CA SER A 419 -4.40 17.88 -3.95
C SER A 419 -3.14 17.13 -4.35
N MET A 420 -3.24 16.35 -5.42
CA MET A 420 -2.10 15.74 -6.09
C MET A 420 -2.22 16.06 -7.57
N SER A 421 -1.10 16.41 -8.21
CA SER A 421 -1.04 16.62 -9.64
C SER A 421 0.10 15.87 -10.32
N GLU A 422 -0.15 15.41 -11.54
CA GLU A 422 0.86 14.91 -12.48
C GLU A 422 0.92 15.89 -13.66
N GLY A 423 1.93 16.77 -13.65
CA GLY A 423 1.99 17.92 -14.54
C GLY A 423 0.86 18.93 -14.29
N LYS A 424 0.50 19.72 -15.31
CA LYS A 424 -0.49 20.81 -15.19
C LYS A 424 -1.97 20.37 -15.30
N HIS A 425 -2.26 19.10 -15.63
CA HIS A 425 -3.58 18.73 -16.17
C HIS A 425 -4.23 17.48 -15.56
N SER A 426 -3.52 16.66 -14.77
CA SER A 426 -4.13 15.59 -13.97
C SER A 426 -4.09 16.03 -12.51
N GLN A 427 -5.21 16.49 -11.96
CA GLN A 427 -5.30 16.91 -10.56
C GLN A 427 -6.41 16.13 -9.86
N VAL A 428 -6.08 15.54 -8.72
CA VAL A 428 -7.05 15.01 -7.75
C VAL A 428 -7.12 16.00 -6.61
N GLN A 429 -8.33 16.34 -6.18
CA GLN A 429 -8.61 17.16 -5.02
C GLN A 429 -9.39 16.34 -4.00
N LEU A 430 -9.09 16.55 -2.72
CA LEU A 430 -9.72 15.85 -1.61
C LEU A 430 -10.27 16.89 -0.63
N GLU A 431 -11.49 16.67 -0.16
CA GLU A 431 -12.09 17.47 0.90
C GLU A 431 -12.37 16.59 2.11
N TYR A 432 -12.10 17.13 3.29
CA TYR A 432 -12.36 16.47 4.56
C TYR A 432 -13.49 17.18 5.30
N ASP A 433 -14.24 16.46 6.12
CA ASP A 433 -15.21 17.05 7.05
C ASP A 433 -14.53 17.67 8.28
N ALA A 434 -15.31 18.28 9.17
CA ALA A 434 -14.80 18.88 10.41
C ALA A 434 -14.13 17.86 11.34
N ASP A 435 -14.51 16.60 11.20
CA ASP A 435 -14.00 15.45 11.90
C ASP A 435 -12.81 14.80 11.17
N GLY A 436 -12.30 15.45 10.13
CA GLY A 436 -11.10 15.04 9.43
C GLY A 436 -11.24 13.80 8.56
N LYS A 437 -12.46 13.29 8.33
CA LYS A 437 -12.72 12.15 7.45
C LYS A 437 -12.87 12.62 6.02
N LEU A 438 -12.48 11.77 5.06
CA LEU A 438 -12.64 12.09 3.65
C LEU A 438 -14.13 12.25 3.33
N LYS A 439 -14.53 13.47 2.99
CA LYS A 439 -15.91 13.84 2.70
C LYS A 439 -16.17 13.73 1.22
N SER A 440 -15.28 14.29 0.41
CA SER A 440 -15.36 14.21 -1.04
C SER A 440 -13.99 14.02 -1.67
N LEU A 441 -13.99 13.39 -2.85
CA LEU A 441 -12.85 13.35 -3.74
C LEU A 441 -13.33 13.80 -5.11
N ASN A 442 -12.60 14.73 -5.71
CA ASN A 442 -12.90 15.33 -6.99
C ASN A 442 -11.68 15.19 -7.91
N SER A 443 -11.80 14.57 -9.08
CA SER A 443 -10.77 14.62 -10.11
C SER A 443 -11.08 15.69 -11.15
N CYS A 444 -10.07 16.47 -11.55
CA CYS A 444 -10.18 17.57 -12.52
C CYS A 444 -10.68 17.10 -13.91
N ALA A 445 -11.24 18.07 -14.63
CA ALA A 445 -12.33 18.01 -15.62
C ALA A 445 -12.10 17.23 -16.93
N SER A 446 -10.89 16.72 -17.26
CA SER A 446 -10.67 15.96 -18.51
C SER A 446 -10.68 14.44 -18.39
N CYS A 447 -10.74 13.89 -17.19
CA CYS A 447 -10.77 12.43 -16.98
C CYS A 447 -12.15 11.90 -16.57
N GLY A 448 -13.13 12.79 -16.54
CA GLY A 448 -14.44 12.57 -16.00
C GLY A 448 -14.49 12.98 -14.54
N LYS A 449 -15.42 13.90 -14.23
CA LYS A 449 -15.64 14.35 -12.86
C LYS A 449 -16.14 13.15 -12.05
N VAL A 450 -15.28 12.60 -11.22
CA VAL A 450 -15.66 11.59 -10.22
C VAL A 450 -15.83 12.36 -8.93
N ASP A 451 -17.06 12.76 -8.61
CA ASP A 451 -17.40 13.24 -7.26
C ASP A 451 -17.87 12.03 -6.47
N LEU A 452 -17.12 11.63 -5.45
CA LEU A 452 -17.53 10.57 -4.53
C LEU A 452 -17.77 11.17 -3.15
N SER A 453 -18.83 10.75 -2.49
CA SER A 453 -19.10 11.04 -1.09
C SER A 453 -19.08 9.76 -0.25
N PHE A 454 -18.58 9.87 0.98
CA PHE A 454 -18.32 8.74 1.86
C PHE A 454 -19.16 8.84 3.14
N HIS A 455 -19.70 7.70 3.57
CA HIS A 455 -20.44 7.59 4.82
C HIS A 455 -19.79 6.53 5.71
N TYR A 456 -19.79 6.80 7.01
CA TYR A 456 -19.02 6.03 7.99
C TYR A 456 -19.91 5.55 9.13
N ASN A 457 -19.58 4.39 9.72
CA ASN A 457 -20.17 3.98 10.99
C ASN A 457 -19.45 4.66 12.19
N ALA A 458 -19.91 4.37 13.41
CA ALA A 458 -19.32 4.90 14.65
C ALA A 458 -17.86 4.47 14.88
N ARG A 459 -17.37 3.45 14.15
CA ARG A 459 -15.97 2.98 14.18
C ARG A 459 -15.12 3.60 13.07
N GLY A 460 -15.67 4.60 12.38
CA GLY A 460 -15.05 5.24 11.24
C GLY A 460 -15.04 4.39 9.95
N GLN A 461 -15.53 3.15 9.93
CA GLN A 461 -15.44 2.33 8.72
C GLN A 461 -16.42 2.83 7.64
N ILE A 462 -15.99 2.82 6.37
CA ILE A 462 -16.85 3.17 5.23
C ILE A 462 -18.00 2.16 5.12
N THR A 463 -19.22 2.67 5.25
CA THR A 463 -20.49 1.94 5.09
C THR A 463 -21.21 2.25 3.80
N SER A 464 -20.96 3.43 3.21
CA SER A 464 -21.49 3.78 1.90
C SER A 464 -20.52 4.66 1.13
N VAL A 465 -20.43 4.44 -0.18
CA VAL A 465 -19.82 5.36 -1.13
C VAL A 465 -20.88 5.74 -2.14
N THR A 466 -21.02 7.02 -2.44
CA THR A 466 -22.04 7.54 -3.35
C THR A 466 -21.41 8.44 -4.40
N ASP A 467 -21.69 8.22 -5.68
CA ASP A 467 -21.21 9.08 -6.76
C ASP A 467 -22.05 10.35 -6.97
N ALA A 468 -21.63 11.19 -7.91
CA ALA A 468 -22.27 12.46 -8.27
C ALA A 468 -23.74 12.28 -8.69
N GLU A 469 -24.06 11.11 -9.25
CA GLU A 469 -25.39 10.73 -9.73
C GLU A 469 -26.28 10.16 -8.61
N GLY A 470 -25.75 10.00 -7.40
CA GLY A 470 -26.49 9.46 -6.25
C GLY A 470 -26.49 7.93 -6.17
N ASN A 471 -25.70 7.23 -6.99
CA ASN A 471 -25.57 5.78 -6.93
C ASN A 471 -24.76 5.39 -5.70
N ALA A 472 -25.35 4.56 -4.81
CA ALA A 472 -24.73 4.20 -3.54
C ALA A 472 -24.30 2.72 -3.48
N TRP A 473 -23.02 2.48 -3.22
CA TRP A 473 -22.48 1.18 -2.83
C TRP A 473 -22.47 1.08 -1.31
N LYS A 474 -23.13 0.07 -0.75
CA LYS A 474 -23.23 -0.13 0.70
C LYS A 474 -22.44 -1.35 1.16
N TYR A 475 -21.83 -1.25 2.32
CA TYR A 475 -20.94 -2.28 2.87
C TYR A 475 -21.35 -2.65 4.30
N GLU A 476 -21.40 -3.96 4.56
CA GLU A 476 -21.39 -4.50 5.92
C GLU A 476 -20.04 -5.17 6.15
N ARG A 477 -19.44 -4.88 7.30
CA ARG A 477 -18.09 -5.32 7.66
C ARG A 477 -18.10 -6.06 8.98
N ASP A 478 -17.16 -6.98 9.15
CA ASP A 478 -16.88 -7.57 10.46
C ASP A 478 -16.12 -6.60 11.37
N ALA A 479 -15.79 -7.03 12.59
CA ALA A 479 -15.09 -6.21 13.57
C ALA A 479 -13.67 -5.81 13.13
N LEU A 480 -13.11 -6.50 12.13
CA LEU A 480 -11.75 -6.30 11.61
C LEU A 480 -11.74 -5.43 10.36
N GLY A 481 -12.92 -5.08 9.84
CA GLY A 481 -13.08 -4.30 8.62
C GLY A 481 -13.22 -5.12 7.34
N ASN A 482 -13.21 -6.46 7.40
CA ASN A 482 -13.43 -7.28 6.21
C ASN A 482 -14.87 -7.12 5.73
N ILE A 483 -15.08 -6.98 4.41
CA ILE A 483 -16.41 -6.81 3.83
C ILE A 483 -17.15 -8.15 3.83
N LEU A 484 -18.15 -8.30 4.69
CA LEU A 484 -19.04 -9.46 4.72
C LEU A 484 -20.11 -9.39 3.63
N ARG A 485 -20.65 -8.19 3.37
CA ARG A 485 -21.71 -7.95 2.40
C ARG A 485 -21.49 -6.63 1.66
N GLU A 486 -21.72 -6.67 0.36
CA GLU A 486 -21.66 -5.51 -0.53
C GLU A 486 -22.97 -5.42 -1.31
N VAL A 487 -23.61 -4.26 -1.28
CA VAL A 487 -24.84 -3.96 -2.03
C VAL A 487 -24.50 -2.90 -3.08
N SER A 488 -24.67 -3.26 -4.35
CA SER A 488 -24.50 -2.32 -5.47
C SER A 488 -25.66 -1.30 -5.54
N PRO A 489 -25.49 -0.17 -6.26
CA PRO A 489 -26.52 0.88 -6.38
C PRO A 489 -27.89 0.41 -6.89
N ILE A 490 -27.89 -0.69 -7.63
CA ILE A 490 -29.07 -1.31 -8.24
C ILE A 490 -29.59 -2.52 -7.44
N GLY A 491 -29.09 -2.73 -6.22
CA GLY A 491 -29.60 -3.73 -5.27
C GLY A 491 -28.95 -5.11 -5.32
N GLY A 492 -28.02 -5.38 -6.24
CA GLY A 492 -27.31 -6.66 -6.31
C GLY A 492 -26.40 -6.87 -5.08
N ILE A 493 -26.46 -8.05 -4.45
CA ILE A 493 -25.78 -8.38 -3.18
C ILE A 493 -24.65 -9.37 -3.41
N THR A 494 -23.42 -9.01 -3.03
CA THR A 494 -22.30 -9.96 -2.93
C THR A 494 -22.04 -10.29 -1.45
N THR A 495 -21.89 -11.56 -1.10
CA THR A 495 -21.50 -11.98 0.26
C THR A 495 -20.14 -12.66 0.26
N ARG A 496 -19.39 -12.51 1.35
CA ARG A 496 -18.02 -13.04 1.51
C ARG A 496 -17.86 -13.69 2.88
N ARG A 497 -16.97 -14.68 2.96
CA ARG A 497 -16.56 -15.32 4.22
C ARG A 497 -15.05 -15.46 4.25
N TYR A 498 -14.48 -15.28 5.43
CA TYR A 498 -13.05 -15.31 5.66
C TYR A 498 -12.70 -16.41 6.69
N ASP A 499 -11.48 -16.94 6.62
CA ASP A 499 -10.93 -17.81 7.65
C ASP A 499 -10.35 -17.01 8.84
N GLY A 500 -9.79 -17.75 9.80
CA GLY A 500 -9.12 -17.19 10.97
C GLY A 500 -7.86 -16.38 10.66
N ARG A 501 -7.44 -16.23 9.40
CA ARG A 501 -6.30 -15.40 8.99
C ARG A 501 -6.74 -14.22 8.11
N GLY A 502 -8.03 -14.03 7.91
CA GLY A 502 -8.55 -13.04 6.98
C GLY A 502 -8.44 -13.46 5.51
N ASN A 503 -8.12 -14.73 5.20
CA ASN A 503 -8.15 -15.19 3.81
C ASN A 503 -9.61 -15.42 3.37
N LEU A 504 -9.96 -14.95 2.17
CA LEU A 504 -11.30 -15.14 1.60
C LEU A 504 -11.54 -16.62 1.28
N VAL A 505 -12.41 -17.31 2.02
CA VAL A 505 -12.72 -18.73 1.79
C VAL A 505 -13.97 -18.97 0.94
N SER A 506 -14.86 -17.98 0.85
CA SER A 506 -16.08 -18.06 0.04
C SER A 506 -16.54 -16.70 -0.45
N GLN A 507 -17.00 -16.63 -1.69
CA GLN A 507 -17.68 -15.46 -2.26
C GLN A 507 -18.93 -15.91 -3.02
N ILE A 508 -20.07 -15.30 -2.73
CA ILE A 508 -21.33 -15.54 -3.45
C ILE A 508 -21.72 -14.25 -4.15
N ALA A 509 -21.85 -14.32 -5.47
CA ALA A 509 -22.22 -13.19 -6.32
C ALA A 509 -23.75 -12.94 -6.28
N PRO A 510 -24.24 -11.77 -6.75
CA PRO A 510 -25.67 -11.43 -6.74
C PRO A 510 -26.59 -12.46 -7.42
N GLU A 511 -26.09 -13.14 -8.43
CA GLU A 511 -26.74 -14.20 -9.17
C GLU A 511 -26.76 -15.57 -8.45
N GLY A 512 -26.14 -15.66 -7.28
CA GLY A 512 -26.07 -16.88 -6.45
C GLY A 512 -24.87 -17.78 -6.73
N GLY A 513 -24.09 -17.51 -7.77
CA GLY A 513 -22.87 -18.26 -8.09
C GLY A 513 -21.83 -18.15 -6.97
N ALA A 514 -21.35 -19.30 -6.47
CA ALA A 514 -20.43 -19.37 -5.34
C ALA A 514 -19.01 -19.77 -5.76
N ARG A 515 -18.01 -18.98 -5.38
CA ARG A 515 -16.58 -19.33 -5.49
C ARG A 515 -16.05 -19.74 -4.13
N ILE A 516 -15.29 -20.84 -4.09
CA ILE A 516 -14.70 -21.40 -2.87
C ILE A 516 -13.18 -21.42 -3.03
N TYR A 517 -12.48 -20.98 -2.00
CA TYR A 517 -11.02 -20.91 -1.97
C TYR A 517 -10.48 -21.77 -0.83
N ARG A 518 -9.33 -22.40 -1.05
CA ARG A 518 -8.59 -23.15 -0.02
C ARG A 518 -7.14 -22.70 -0.02
N TYR A 519 -6.55 -22.69 1.16
CA TYR A 519 -5.21 -22.20 1.41
C TYR A 519 -4.38 -23.27 2.11
N ALA A 520 -3.07 -23.24 1.86
CA ALA A 520 -2.07 -23.92 2.64
C ALA A 520 -1.89 -23.21 4.00
N PRO A 521 -1.28 -23.86 4.98
CA PRO A 521 -1.05 -23.28 6.29
C PRO A 521 -0.21 -21.99 6.29
N GLY A 522 0.61 -21.67 5.27
CA GLY A 522 1.27 -20.37 5.14
C GLY A 522 0.48 -19.30 4.37
N GLY A 523 -0.75 -19.60 3.94
CA GLY A 523 -1.63 -18.65 3.25
C GLY A 523 -1.55 -18.71 1.72
N LEU A 524 -0.74 -19.60 1.15
CA LEU A 524 -0.74 -19.84 -0.31
C LEU A 524 -2.03 -20.53 -0.76
N MET A 525 -2.72 -19.98 -1.76
CA MET A 525 -3.96 -20.57 -2.28
C MET A 525 -3.69 -21.91 -2.96
N THR A 526 -4.20 -23.02 -2.41
CA THR A 526 -3.99 -24.38 -2.94
C THR A 526 -5.07 -24.81 -3.92
N SER A 527 -6.28 -24.23 -3.83
CA SER A 527 -7.33 -24.47 -4.84
C SER A 527 -8.37 -23.37 -4.88
N MET A 528 -8.96 -23.20 -6.05
CA MET A 528 -10.15 -22.38 -6.28
C MET A 528 -11.19 -23.24 -6.99
N THR A 529 -12.42 -23.26 -6.47
CA THR A 529 -13.59 -23.82 -7.15
C THR A 529 -14.47 -22.67 -7.60
N ASP A 530 -14.79 -22.62 -8.88
CA ASP A 530 -15.66 -21.58 -9.43
C ASP A 530 -17.16 -21.86 -9.19
N ALA A 531 -18.01 -20.94 -9.66
CA ALA A 531 -19.46 -21.03 -9.51
C ALA A 531 -20.10 -22.25 -10.20
N MET A 532 -19.40 -22.88 -11.14
CA MET A 532 -19.86 -24.08 -11.86
C MET A 532 -19.35 -25.37 -11.20
N GLY A 533 -18.55 -25.27 -10.14
CA GLY A 533 -17.93 -26.40 -9.47
C GLY A 533 -16.62 -26.88 -10.12
N ALA A 534 -16.09 -26.16 -11.12
CA ALA A 534 -14.80 -26.48 -11.71
C ALA A 534 -13.67 -26.05 -10.76
N THR A 535 -12.81 -27.00 -10.40
CA THR A 535 -11.71 -26.77 -9.45
C THR A 535 -10.36 -26.65 -10.15
N THR A 536 -9.66 -25.55 -9.91
CA THR A 536 -8.25 -25.36 -10.27
C THR A 536 -7.39 -25.56 -9.02
N ARG A 537 -6.27 -26.28 -9.14
CA ARG A 537 -5.33 -26.57 -8.05
C ARG A 537 -3.96 -25.96 -8.34
N TYR A 538 -3.30 -25.49 -7.30
CA TYR A 538 -2.01 -24.80 -7.38
C TYR A 538 -0.98 -25.53 -6.51
N HIS A 539 0.22 -25.70 -7.03
CA HIS A 539 1.33 -26.36 -6.34
C HIS A 539 2.56 -25.46 -6.34
N TYR A 540 3.31 -25.49 -5.23
CA TYR A 540 4.38 -24.55 -4.94
C TYR A 540 5.66 -25.28 -4.51
N ALA A 541 6.81 -24.67 -4.80
CA ALA A 541 8.14 -24.98 -4.24
C ALA A 541 8.90 -23.66 -4.10
N GLY A 542 8.61 -22.90 -3.04
CA GLY A 542 8.98 -21.49 -2.91
C GLY A 542 8.16 -20.55 -3.82
N ARG A 543 7.86 -20.98 -5.05
CA ARG A 543 6.95 -20.31 -6.01
C ARG A 543 6.03 -21.31 -6.69
N GLN A 544 4.99 -20.82 -7.37
CA GLN A 544 4.03 -21.67 -8.09
C GLN A 544 4.73 -22.44 -9.21
N ILE A 545 4.82 -23.76 -9.09
CA ILE A 545 5.48 -24.64 -10.08
C ILE A 545 4.48 -25.39 -10.95
N THR A 546 3.23 -25.55 -10.52
CA THR A 546 2.21 -26.25 -11.31
C THR A 546 0.81 -25.70 -11.04
N VAL A 547 0.03 -25.55 -12.11
CA VAL A 547 -1.41 -25.32 -12.07
C VAL A 547 -2.09 -26.51 -12.75
N THR A 548 -3.04 -27.13 -12.06
CA THR A 548 -3.88 -28.19 -12.59
C THR A 548 -5.29 -27.64 -12.77
N ASP A 549 -5.78 -27.61 -14.00
CA ASP A 549 -7.16 -27.17 -14.27
C ASP A 549 -8.20 -28.24 -13.88
N SER A 550 -9.47 -27.92 -14.04
CA SER A 550 -10.60 -28.81 -13.70
C SER A 550 -10.66 -30.09 -14.52
N GLU A 551 -10.01 -30.12 -15.69
CA GLU A 551 -9.89 -31.31 -16.54
C GLU A 551 -8.66 -32.17 -16.17
N GLY A 552 -7.90 -31.78 -15.14
CA GLY A 552 -6.68 -32.47 -14.72
C GLY A 552 -5.46 -32.16 -15.59
N ARG A 553 -5.53 -31.16 -16.46
CA ARG A 553 -4.40 -30.79 -17.33
C ARG A 553 -3.45 -29.87 -16.57
N ASN A 554 -2.16 -30.16 -16.68
CA ASN A 554 -1.12 -29.44 -15.96
C ASN A 554 -0.46 -28.37 -16.83
N THR A 555 -0.28 -27.20 -16.25
CA THR A 555 0.65 -26.16 -16.71
C THR A 555 1.80 -26.06 -15.71
N GLN A 556 3.02 -26.30 -16.15
CA GLN A 556 4.22 -26.27 -15.30
C GLN A 556 5.02 -24.99 -15.53
N TYR A 557 5.64 -24.49 -14.47
CA TYR A 557 6.43 -23.27 -14.47
C TYR A 557 7.84 -23.58 -13.97
N GLU A 558 8.84 -23.16 -14.72
CA GLU A 558 10.25 -23.19 -14.31
C GLU A 558 10.77 -21.76 -14.24
N TYR A 559 11.63 -21.48 -13.27
CA TYR A 559 12.19 -20.15 -13.04
C TYR A 559 13.70 -20.14 -13.22
N THR A 560 14.25 -18.97 -13.54
CA THR A 560 15.70 -18.72 -13.53
C THR A 560 16.20 -18.67 -12.08
N PRO A 561 17.52 -18.78 -11.86
CA PRO A 561 18.16 -18.49 -10.57
C PRO A 561 18.09 -17.01 -10.15
N THR A 562 17.19 -16.23 -10.74
CA THR A 562 16.89 -14.84 -10.34
C THR A 562 15.38 -14.65 -10.16
N GLY A 563 14.63 -15.76 -10.16
CA GLY A 563 13.19 -15.81 -9.95
C GLY A 563 12.38 -15.38 -11.17
N ARG A 564 12.99 -15.14 -12.32
CA ARG A 564 12.22 -14.82 -13.53
C ARG A 564 11.67 -16.08 -14.16
N LEU A 565 10.52 -15.99 -14.81
CA LEU A 565 9.94 -17.14 -15.49
C LEU A 565 10.87 -17.60 -16.63
N LYS A 566 11.40 -18.80 -16.55
CA LYS A 566 12.31 -19.38 -17.55
C LYS A 566 11.55 -20.18 -18.59
N LYS A 567 10.52 -20.92 -18.18
CA LYS A 567 9.75 -21.79 -19.06
C LYS A 567 8.34 -22.00 -18.53
N ILE A 568 7.37 -22.03 -19.45
CA ILE A 568 6.02 -22.53 -19.21
C ILE A 568 5.83 -23.77 -20.07
N THR A 569 5.46 -24.90 -19.47
CA THR A 569 5.02 -26.09 -20.20
C THR A 569 3.51 -26.21 -20.07
N ALA A 570 2.79 -25.83 -21.12
CA ALA A 570 1.34 -25.97 -21.20
C ALA A 570 0.94 -27.43 -21.51
N PRO A 571 -0.35 -27.81 -21.31
CA PRO A 571 -0.83 -29.15 -21.61
C PRO A 571 -0.47 -29.61 -23.03
N GLY A 572 -0.06 -30.87 -23.15
CA GLY A 572 0.45 -31.45 -24.39
C GLY A 572 1.93 -31.13 -24.67
N ASN A 573 2.74 -30.88 -23.64
CA ASN A 573 4.18 -30.57 -23.72
C ASN A 573 4.52 -29.36 -24.60
N ARG A 574 3.58 -28.42 -24.71
CA ARG A 574 3.77 -27.18 -25.46
C ARG A 574 4.56 -26.20 -24.60
N ALA A 575 5.86 -26.11 -24.84
CA ALA A 575 6.76 -25.30 -24.03
C ALA A 575 7.04 -23.92 -24.63
N TYR A 576 6.88 -22.88 -23.82
CA TYR A 576 7.39 -21.53 -24.08
C TYR A 576 8.64 -21.31 -23.22
N GLN A 577 9.71 -20.78 -23.80
CA GLN A 577 10.94 -20.47 -23.07
C GLN A 577 11.23 -18.97 -23.12
N PHE A 578 11.78 -18.44 -22.03
CA PHE A 578 12.04 -17.03 -21.86
C PHE A 578 13.49 -16.84 -21.44
N GLU A 579 14.19 -15.95 -22.14
CA GLU A 579 15.57 -15.61 -21.85
C GLU A 579 15.69 -14.12 -21.61
N TYR A 580 16.56 -13.75 -20.68
CA TYR A 580 16.73 -12.38 -20.23
C TYR A 580 18.16 -11.91 -20.49
N ASN A 581 18.33 -10.61 -20.74
CA ASN A 581 19.66 -10.00 -20.79
C ASN A 581 20.22 -9.77 -19.37
N ALA A 582 21.46 -9.28 -19.27
CA ALA A 582 22.10 -8.99 -17.98
C ALA A 582 21.41 -7.85 -17.19
N ALA A 583 20.65 -6.98 -17.85
CA ALA A 583 19.79 -5.99 -17.21
C ALA A 583 18.43 -6.57 -16.78
N GLY A 584 18.19 -7.84 -17.09
CA GLY A 584 16.99 -8.55 -16.71
C GLY A 584 15.74 -8.27 -17.53
N LYS A 585 15.89 -7.60 -18.68
CA LYS A 585 14.82 -7.43 -19.65
C LYS A 585 14.69 -8.69 -20.51
N LEU A 586 13.47 -8.99 -20.94
CA LEU A 586 13.17 -10.14 -21.78
C LEU A 586 13.87 -9.98 -23.13
N LYS A 587 14.84 -10.85 -23.42
CA LYS A 587 15.62 -10.82 -24.65
C LYS A 587 15.04 -11.74 -25.72
N ARG A 588 14.48 -12.89 -25.31
CA ARG A 588 13.99 -13.89 -26.25
C ARG A 588 12.81 -14.66 -25.68
N THR A 589 11.79 -14.87 -26.51
CA THR A 589 10.66 -15.77 -26.21
C THR A 589 10.58 -16.83 -27.30
N LEU A 590 10.84 -18.08 -26.96
CA LEU A 590 10.72 -19.23 -27.84
C LEU A 590 9.33 -19.85 -27.67
N ASN A 591 8.62 -20.09 -28.78
CA ASN A 591 7.32 -20.77 -28.75
C ASN A 591 7.49 -22.31 -28.91
N PRO A 592 6.42 -23.10 -28.71
CA PRO A 592 6.47 -24.56 -28.84
C PRO A 592 6.89 -25.08 -30.22
N LEU A 593 6.85 -24.24 -31.26
CA LEU A 593 7.26 -24.58 -32.64
C LEU A 593 8.73 -24.24 -32.90
N GLY A 594 9.48 -23.81 -31.89
CA GLY A 594 10.89 -23.41 -32.04
C GLY A 594 11.10 -22.06 -32.72
N LYS A 595 10.05 -21.26 -32.92
CA LYS A 595 10.17 -19.89 -33.44
C LYS A 595 10.31 -18.90 -32.28
N ALA A 596 11.19 -17.91 -32.46
CA ALA A 596 11.53 -16.95 -31.42
C ALA A 596 11.04 -15.54 -31.77
N ILE A 597 10.64 -14.80 -30.74
CA ILE A 597 10.62 -13.33 -30.75
C ILE A 597 11.88 -12.88 -30.03
N GLU A 598 12.66 -11.99 -30.64
CA GLU A 598 13.88 -11.45 -30.05
C GLU A 598 13.78 -9.94 -29.83
N GLN A 599 14.37 -9.45 -28.74
CA GLN A 599 14.30 -8.05 -28.32
C GLN A 599 15.69 -7.55 -27.93
N GLN A 600 16.01 -6.34 -28.34
CA GLN A 600 17.23 -5.63 -27.98
C GLN A 600 16.89 -4.29 -27.34
N TYR A 601 17.75 -3.85 -26.43
CA TYR A 601 17.53 -2.66 -25.63
C TYR A 601 18.78 -1.78 -25.64
N ASP A 602 18.59 -0.47 -25.47
CA ASP A 602 19.68 0.46 -25.18
C ASP A 602 20.08 0.43 -23.70
N ALA A 603 21.04 1.29 -23.33
CA ALA A 603 21.53 1.42 -21.95
C ALA A 603 20.47 1.95 -20.97
N LEU A 604 19.45 2.68 -21.47
CA LEU A 604 18.32 3.18 -20.69
C LEU A 604 17.20 2.13 -20.54
N GLY A 605 17.39 0.93 -21.10
CA GLY A 605 16.42 -0.16 -21.07
C GLY A 605 15.23 0.02 -22.02
N GLN A 606 15.33 0.93 -22.99
CA GLN A 606 14.33 1.18 -24.03
C GLN A 606 14.50 0.18 -25.18
N LEU A 607 13.40 -0.30 -25.78
CA LEU A 607 13.42 -1.33 -26.81
C LEU A 607 13.90 -0.75 -28.14
N THR A 608 15.09 -1.09 -28.61
CA THR A 608 15.65 -0.55 -29.87
C THR A 608 15.37 -1.43 -31.08
N GLN A 609 15.17 -2.73 -30.87
CA GLN A 609 14.89 -3.69 -31.94
C GLN A 609 13.99 -4.82 -31.44
N ALA A 610 13.00 -5.20 -32.25
CA ALA A 610 12.21 -6.41 -32.06
C ALA A 610 12.21 -7.24 -33.36
N THR A 611 12.54 -8.52 -33.26
CA THR A 611 12.49 -9.47 -34.36
C THR A 611 11.33 -10.44 -34.11
N ASP A 612 10.38 -10.52 -35.04
CA ASP A 612 9.25 -11.43 -34.93
C ASP A 612 9.61 -12.88 -35.30
N THR A 613 8.65 -13.80 -35.12
CA THR A 613 8.84 -15.23 -35.43
C THR A 613 9.07 -15.56 -36.90
N ALA A 614 8.85 -14.62 -37.82
CA ALA A 614 9.13 -14.75 -39.24
C ALA A 614 10.48 -14.12 -39.64
N GLY A 615 11.22 -13.53 -38.68
CA GLY A 615 12.47 -12.83 -38.91
C GLY A 615 12.30 -11.36 -39.29
N GLY A 616 11.08 -10.83 -39.26
CA GLY A 616 10.80 -9.42 -39.52
C GLY A 616 11.35 -8.53 -38.41
N VAL A 617 12.18 -7.54 -38.77
CA VAL A 617 12.85 -6.66 -37.82
C VAL A 617 12.18 -5.29 -37.75
N THR A 618 11.63 -4.95 -36.59
CA THR A 618 11.17 -3.59 -36.27
C THR A 618 12.24 -2.88 -35.44
N ARG A 619 12.56 -1.62 -35.79
CA ARG A 619 13.51 -0.78 -35.04
C ARG A 619 12.82 0.45 -34.47
N TYR A 620 13.30 0.92 -33.32
CA TYR A 620 12.77 2.08 -32.63
C TYR A 620 13.90 3.07 -32.34
N GLU A 621 13.63 4.34 -32.58
CA GLU A 621 14.44 5.47 -32.15
C GLU A 621 13.60 6.32 -31.20
N TYR A 622 14.25 6.95 -30.22
CA TYR A 622 13.59 7.68 -29.14
C TYR A 622 14.03 9.14 -29.09
N ALA A 623 13.11 10.02 -28.70
CA ALA A 623 13.40 11.41 -28.38
C ALA A 623 14.09 11.51 -27.00
N ALA A 624 14.68 12.67 -26.70
CA ALA A 624 15.31 12.93 -25.39
C ALA A 624 14.33 12.81 -24.21
N SER A 625 13.02 12.93 -24.45
CA SER A 625 11.96 12.70 -23.47
C SER A 625 11.72 11.21 -23.15
N GLY A 626 12.37 10.27 -23.86
CA GLY A 626 12.17 8.83 -23.73
C GLY A 626 10.97 8.27 -24.52
N GLN A 627 10.25 9.13 -25.25
CA GLN A 627 9.13 8.71 -26.12
C GLN A 627 9.64 8.30 -27.51
N PRO A 628 9.02 7.33 -28.21
CA PRO A 628 9.45 6.92 -29.54
C PRO A 628 9.37 8.09 -30.54
N SER A 629 10.49 8.47 -31.16
CA SER A 629 10.54 9.49 -32.20
C SER A 629 10.38 8.88 -33.60
N LYS A 630 10.74 7.61 -33.77
CA LYS A 630 10.64 6.90 -35.06
C LYS A 630 10.49 5.40 -34.87
N VAL A 631 9.66 4.80 -35.71
CA VAL A 631 9.48 3.34 -35.80
C VAL A 631 9.72 2.91 -37.23
N ILE A 632 10.62 1.95 -37.44
CA ILE A 632 10.97 1.39 -38.74
C ILE A 632 10.43 -0.04 -38.80
N ALA A 633 9.46 -0.29 -39.68
CA ALA A 633 8.87 -1.60 -39.87
C ALA A 633 9.84 -2.56 -40.59
N PRO A 634 9.57 -3.89 -40.59
CA PRO A 634 10.40 -4.88 -41.30
C PRO A 634 10.60 -4.61 -42.79
N SER A 635 9.67 -3.90 -43.42
CA SER A 635 9.77 -3.46 -44.81
C SER A 635 10.76 -2.32 -45.05
N GLY A 636 11.37 -1.76 -44.00
CA GLY A 636 12.20 -0.55 -44.05
C GLY A 636 11.41 0.75 -44.04
N LEU A 637 10.08 0.69 -44.12
CA LEU A 637 9.20 1.85 -44.06
C LEU A 637 9.19 2.42 -42.65
N SER A 638 9.34 3.74 -42.53
CA SER A 638 9.42 4.42 -41.24
C SER A 638 8.22 5.33 -40.97
N THR A 639 7.84 5.45 -39.70
CA THR A 639 6.85 6.41 -39.20
C THR A 639 7.52 7.28 -38.14
N HIS A 640 7.34 8.59 -38.24
CA HIS A 640 7.94 9.57 -37.32
C HIS A 640 6.86 10.17 -36.42
N TYR A 641 7.26 10.47 -35.18
CA TYR A 641 6.38 10.96 -34.12
C TYR A 641 6.98 12.22 -33.52
N GLU A 642 6.18 13.27 -33.47
CA GLU A 642 6.51 14.53 -32.80
C GLU A 642 5.50 14.77 -31.69
N TYR A 643 5.98 15.28 -30.57
CA TYR A 643 5.17 15.50 -29.37
C TYR A 643 5.22 16.97 -28.98
N ASN A 644 4.13 17.47 -28.42
CA ASN A 644 4.07 18.82 -27.87
C ASN A 644 4.85 18.93 -26.55
N ALA A 645 4.90 20.13 -25.96
CA ALA A 645 5.63 20.39 -24.72
C ALA A 645 5.08 19.57 -23.53
N GLU A 646 3.82 19.18 -23.59
CA GLU A 646 3.09 18.36 -22.61
C GLU A 646 3.25 16.85 -22.87
N GLY A 647 4.06 16.45 -23.85
CA GLY A 647 4.37 15.05 -24.15
C GLY A 647 3.24 14.27 -24.84
N LYS A 648 2.23 14.94 -25.40
CA LYS A 648 1.16 14.35 -26.23
C LYS A 648 1.59 14.34 -27.69
N LEU A 649 1.18 13.30 -28.42
CA LEU A 649 1.49 13.17 -29.86
C LEU A 649 0.88 14.34 -30.62
N GLN A 650 1.69 15.16 -31.28
CA GLN A 650 1.28 16.34 -32.04
C GLN A 650 1.22 16.04 -33.54
N THR A 651 2.24 15.35 -34.06
CA THR A 651 2.34 15.00 -35.49
C THR A 651 2.76 13.55 -35.64
N LEU A 652 2.06 12.82 -36.51
CA LEU A 652 2.49 11.52 -37.01
C LEU A 652 2.75 11.65 -38.50
N THR A 653 3.97 11.34 -38.93
CA THR A 653 4.35 11.34 -40.35
C THR A 653 4.57 9.91 -40.82
N ASP A 654 3.77 9.43 -41.77
CA ASP A 654 3.91 8.09 -42.32
C ASP A 654 5.11 7.98 -43.29
N HIS A 655 5.39 6.75 -43.73
CA HIS A 655 6.46 6.44 -44.68
C HIS A 655 6.40 7.17 -46.04
N ARG A 656 5.27 7.78 -46.39
CA ARG A 656 5.08 8.57 -47.62
C ARG A 656 5.19 10.08 -47.36
N GLY A 657 5.59 10.48 -46.16
CA GLY A 657 5.66 11.89 -45.75
C GLY A 657 4.29 12.50 -45.45
N ARG A 658 3.23 11.70 -45.38
CA ARG A 658 1.88 12.20 -45.12
C ARG A 658 1.70 12.43 -43.62
N GLN A 659 1.20 13.59 -43.26
CA GLN A 659 1.08 14.01 -41.86
C GLN A 659 -0.36 13.86 -41.36
N THR A 660 -0.50 13.23 -40.19
CA THR A 660 -1.70 13.32 -39.35
C THR A 660 -1.36 14.22 -38.16
N ARG A 661 -2.16 15.27 -37.93
CA ARG A 661 -1.97 16.19 -36.82
C ARG A 661 -3.03 15.97 -35.75
N TYR A 662 -2.64 16.13 -34.51
CA TYR A 662 -3.49 15.94 -33.35
C TYR A 662 -3.51 17.24 -32.56
N GLU A 663 -4.72 17.72 -32.30
CA GLU A 663 -4.95 18.88 -31.45
C GLU A 663 -5.70 18.43 -30.21
N TYR A 664 -5.37 19.03 -29.08
CA TYR A 664 -5.94 18.71 -27.79
C TYR A 664 -6.66 19.93 -27.23
N THR A 665 -7.67 19.70 -26.39
CA THR A 665 -8.26 20.76 -25.58
C THR A 665 -7.23 21.27 -24.57
N ASP A 666 -7.51 22.40 -23.92
CA ASP A 666 -6.68 22.92 -22.83
C ASP A 666 -6.52 21.89 -21.69
N ASP A 667 -7.48 20.98 -21.55
CA ASP A 667 -7.45 19.88 -20.58
C ASP A 667 -6.77 18.60 -21.10
N LEU A 668 -6.06 18.67 -22.23
CA LEU A 668 -5.34 17.58 -22.90
C LEU A 668 -6.19 16.38 -23.35
N GLN A 669 -7.51 16.56 -23.53
CA GLN A 669 -8.35 15.59 -24.23
C GLN A 669 -8.13 15.74 -25.74
N LEU A 670 -8.22 14.64 -26.50
CA LEU A 670 -8.11 14.71 -27.95
C LEU A 670 -9.28 15.53 -28.49
N ALA A 671 -9.01 16.73 -29.01
CA ALA A 671 -10.03 17.64 -29.55
C ALA A 671 -10.24 17.38 -31.04
N LYS A 672 -9.14 17.15 -31.77
CA LYS A 672 -9.17 17.04 -33.22
C LYS A 672 -8.06 16.13 -33.75
N VAL A 673 -8.39 15.39 -34.81
CA VAL A 673 -7.44 14.69 -35.67
C VAL A 673 -7.59 15.22 -37.09
N ILE A 674 -6.51 15.75 -37.65
CA ILE A 674 -6.46 16.23 -39.04
C ILE A 674 -5.71 15.18 -39.85
N LEU A 675 -6.43 14.49 -40.73
CA LEU A 675 -5.86 13.46 -41.59
C LEU A 675 -5.04 14.09 -42.73
N PRO A 676 -4.14 13.34 -43.39
CA PRO A 676 -3.37 13.87 -44.52
C PRO A 676 -4.20 14.35 -45.70
N THR A 677 -5.46 13.92 -45.79
CA THR A 677 -6.42 14.36 -46.79
C THR A 677 -6.98 15.77 -46.51
N GLY A 678 -6.67 16.36 -45.36
CA GLY A 678 -7.30 17.58 -44.85
C GLY A 678 -8.62 17.33 -44.12
N THR A 679 -9.07 16.07 -44.04
CA THR A 679 -10.28 15.71 -43.28
C THR A 679 -10.06 15.93 -41.79
N GLU A 680 -10.92 16.71 -41.16
CA GLU A 680 -10.90 16.97 -39.72
C GLU A 680 -11.90 16.05 -39.00
N ILE A 681 -11.43 15.33 -37.99
CA ILE A 681 -12.29 14.55 -37.09
C ILE A 681 -12.22 15.22 -35.72
N SER A 682 -13.33 15.80 -35.27
CA SER A 682 -13.42 16.51 -33.99
C SER A 682 -14.17 15.69 -32.96
N TYR A 683 -13.80 15.86 -31.69
CA TYR A 683 -14.39 15.19 -30.54
C TYR A 683 -14.90 16.24 -29.56
N GLN A 684 -16.12 16.04 -29.08
CA GLN A 684 -16.74 16.87 -28.05
C GLN A 684 -17.02 16.04 -26.82
N TYR A 685 -16.93 16.67 -25.66
CA TYR A 685 -17.11 16.03 -24.36
C TYR A 685 -18.25 16.73 -23.61
N ASN A 686 -18.97 16.00 -22.75
CA ASN A 686 -19.96 16.59 -21.84
C ASN A 686 -19.27 17.16 -20.58
N ASP A 687 -20.05 17.80 -19.71
CA ASP A 687 -19.56 18.37 -18.44
C ASP A 687 -18.94 17.32 -17.49
N GLN A 688 -19.21 16.03 -17.74
CA GLN A 688 -18.61 14.90 -17.04
C GLN A 688 -17.38 14.34 -17.79
N GLY A 689 -16.79 15.06 -18.74
CA GLY A 689 -15.60 14.65 -19.48
C GLY A 689 -15.78 13.40 -20.37
N GLN A 690 -17.00 12.89 -20.54
CA GLN A 690 -17.31 11.75 -21.40
C GLN A 690 -17.50 12.21 -22.85
N LEU A 691 -17.09 11.39 -23.82
CA LEU A 691 -17.25 11.70 -25.25
C LEU A 691 -18.74 11.84 -25.58
N SER A 692 -19.20 13.05 -25.90
CA SER A 692 -20.61 13.36 -26.20
C SER A 692 -20.90 13.38 -27.69
N ALA A 693 -19.92 13.71 -28.52
CA ALA A 693 -20.07 13.74 -29.97
C ALA A 693 -18.77 13.49 -30.71
N ARG A 694 -18.90 12.94 -31.92
CA ARG A 694 -17.83 12.89 -32.93
C ARG A 694 -18.32 13.53 -34.22
N LEU A 695 -17.48 14.39 -34.81
CA LEU A 695 -17.78 15.13 -36.03
C LEU A 695 -16.71 14.87 -37.09
N GLU A 696 -17.09 14.92 -38.37
CA GLU A 696 -16.18 14.94 -39.53
C GLU A 696 -16.42 16.23 -40.32
N ASN A 697 -15.38 17.03 -40.51
CA ASN A 697 -15.45 18.36 -41.15
C ASN A 697 -16.60 19.20 -40.59
N GLN A 698 -16.71 19.24 -39.25
CA GLN A 698 -17.77 19.92 -38.48
C GLN A 698 -19.19 19.35 -38.65
N LYS A 699 -19.37 18.27 -39.41
CA LYS A 699 -20.65 17.57 -39.53
C LYS A 699 -20.71 16.46 -38.49
N LEU A 700 -21.79 16.41 -37.72
CA LEU A 700 -22.01 15.35 -36.75
C LEU A 700 -21.95 13.97 -37.43
N ILE A 701 -21.22 13.03 -36.82
CA ILE A 701 -21.23 11.61 -37.18
C ILE A 701 -22.12 10.84 -36.21
N VAL A 702 -21.91 11.06 -34.92
CA VAL A 702 -22.60 10.34 -33.84
C VAL A 702 -22.63 11.18 -32.55
N HIS A 703 -23.77 11.12 -31.86
CA HIS A 703 -23.92 11.53 -30.47
C HIS A 703 -24.01 10.30 -29.55
N TYR A 704 -23.42 10.41 -28.37
CA TYR A 704 -23.46 9.37 -27.34
C TYR A 704 -24.29 9.82 -26.15
N GLU A 705 -25.15 8.92 -25.67
CA GLU A 705 -25.81 9.05 -24.38
C GLU A 705 -25.32 7.93 -23.46
N TYR A 706 -25.29 8.24 -22.17
CA TYR A 706 -24.82 7.34 -21.13
C TYR A 706 -25.97 7.07 -20.16
N ASP A 707 -26.01 5.87 -19.59
CA ASP A 707 -26.87 5.58 -18.45
C ASP A 707 -26.29 6.17 -17.16
N LEU A 708 -27.06 6.05 -16.07
CA LEU A 708 -26.71 6.56 -14.75
C LEU A 708 -25.41 5.97 -14.18
N LEU A 709 -24.82 4.93 -14.80
CA LEU A 709 -23.55 4.31 -14.40
C LEU A 709 -22.41 4.65 -15.37
N GLY A 710 -22.59 5.66 -16.24
CA GLY A 710 -21.58 6.11 -17.20
C GLY A 710 -21.32 5.13 -18.35
N ARG A 711 -22.26 4.20 -18.62
CA ARG A 711 -22.16 3.24 -19.73
C ARG A 711 -22.94 3.77 -20.92
N VAL A 712 -22.41 3.66 -22.14
CA VAL A 712 -23.13 4.07 -23.36
C VAL A 712 -24.44 3.30 -23.45
N ASN A 713 -25.57 4.00 -23.37
CA ASN A 713 -26.92 3.43 -23.49
C ASN A 713 -27.57 3.79 -24.83
N ARG A 714 -27.07 4.83 -25.52
CA ARG A 714 -27.50 5.21 -26.87
C ARG A 714 -26.36 5.75 -27.73
N GLU A 715 -26.40 5.41 -29.00
CA GLU A 715 -25.61 6.03 -30.08
C GLU A 715 -26.57 6.55 -31.15
N ASN A 716 -26.57 7.85 -31.42
CA ASN A 716 -27.41 8.49 -32.42
C ASN A 716 -26.53 8.93 -33.59
N TYR A 717 -26.52 8.18 -34.69
CA TYR A 717 -25.72 8.51 -35.88
C TYR A 717 -26.45 9.50 -36.79
N ALA A 718 -25.70 10.42 -37.40
CA ALA A 718 -26.24 11.36 -38.39
C ALA A 718 -26.82 10.69 -39.64
N SER A 719 -26.52 9.42 -39.87
CA SER A 719 -27.14 8.59 -40.91
C SER A 719 -28.60 8.21 -40.60
N GLY A 720 -29.11 8.54 -39.41
CA GLY A 720 -30.42 8.09 -38.90
C GLY A 720 -30.37 6.74 -38.18
N LEU A 721 -29.22 6.05 -38.20
CA LEU A 721 -29.02 4.85 -37.39
C LEU A 721 -28.97 5.22 -35.91
N GLU A 722 -29.78 4.55 -35.11
CA GLU A 722 -29.77 4.60 -33.67
C GLU A 722 -29.43 3.23 -33.12
N ARG A 723 -28.53 3.18 -32.13
CA ARG A 723 -28.29 1.99 -31.33
C ARG A 723 -28.62 2.24 -29.89
N SER A 724 -29.35 1.34 -29.27
CA SER A 724 -29.60 1.34 -27.83
C SER A 724 -29.04 0.09 -27.18
N PHE A 725 -28.51 0.25 -25.96
CA PHE A 725 -27.86 -0.80 -25.19
C PHE A 725 -28.55 -0.98 -23.85
N ARG A 726 -28.73 -2.24 -23.43
CA ARG A 726 -29.15 -2.60 -22.08
C ARG A 726 -28.12 -3.49 -21.44
N TYR A 727 -27.90 -3.30 -20.15
CA TYR A 727 -26.92 -4.04 -19.37
C TYR A 727 -27.57 -4.69 -18.16
N ASP A 728 -26.99 -5.79 -17.70
CA ASP A 728 -27.38 -6.42 -16.44
C ASP A 728 -26.78 -5.66 -15.25
N ALA A 729 -27.05 -6.22 -14.06
CA ALA A 729 -26.60 -5.63 -12.81
C ALA A 729 -25.07 -5.63 -12.61
N LEU A 730 -24.35 -6.46 -13.34
CA LEU A 730 -22.89 -6.58 -13.27
C LEU A 730 -22.19 -5.75 -14.36
N GLY A 731 -22.99 -5.14 -15.25
CA GLY A 731 -22.54 -4.36 -16.39
C GLY A 731 -22.19 -5.21 -17.60
N ASN A 732 -22.70 -6.43 -17.70
CA ASN A 732 -22.66 -7.21 -18.92
C ASN A 732 -23.75 -6.72 -19.87
N LEU A 733 -23.45 -6.68 -21.17
CA LEU A 733 -24.44 -6.30 -22.18
C LEU A 733 -25.53 -7.38 -22.27
N LEU A 734 -26.79 -7.00 -22.01
CA LEU A 734 -27.97 -7.86 -22.16
C LEU A 734 -28.50 -7.83 -23.60
N SER A 735 -28.62 -6.64 -24.16
CA SER A 735 -29.17 -6.47 -25.50
C SER A 735 -28.64 -5.22 -26.18
N ARG A 736 -28.47 -5.31 -27.50
CA ARG A 736 -28.29 -4.19 -28.40
C ARG A 736 -29.42 -4.18 -29.43
N HIS A 737 -30.01 -3.00 -29.66
CA HIS A 737 -31.07 -2.79 -30.65
C HIS A 737 -30.68 -1.66 -31.61
N ASP A 738 -30.73 -1.94 -32.91
CA ASP A 738 -30.40 -1.02 -33.99
C ASP A 738 -31.69 -0.70 -34.80
N ASN A 739 -32.06 0.57 -34.97
CA ASN A 739 -33.31 0.97 -35.65
C ASN A 739 -33.31 0.74 -37.20
N GLY A 740 -32.13 0.65 -37.81
CA GLY A 740 -31.93 0.64 -39.27
C GLY A 740 -31.56 -0.71 -39.89
N GLY A 741 -31.59 -1.79 -39.12
CA GLY A 741 -31.38 -3.14 -39.61
C GLY A 741 -31.72 -4.12 -38.51
N GLY A 742 -32.87 -4.82 -38.63
CA GLY A 742 -33.55 -5.60 -37.59
C GLY A 742 -32.79 -6.77 -36.96
N ARG A 743 -31.57 -6.54 -36.46
CA ARG A 743 -30.76 -7.46 -35.68
C ARG A 743 -30.72 -6.93 -34.25
N THR A 744 -31.64 -7.42 -33.44
CA THR A 744 -31.44 -7.45 -31.99
C THR A 744 -30.37 -8.49 -31.71
N MET A 745 -29.18 -8.07 -31.27
CA MET A 745 -28.27 -8.99 -30.61
C MET A 745 -28.72 -9.08 -29.16
N ILE A 746 -29.38 -10.17 -28.82
CA ILE A 746 -29.57 -10.59 -27.43
C ILE A 746 -28.36 -11.47 -27.13
N THR A 747 -27.39 -10.94 -26.40
CA THR A 747 -26.44 -11.77 -25.68
C THR A 747 -27.23 -12.42 -24.55
N THR A 748 -27.85 -13.56 -24.85
CA THR A 748 -28.13 -14.50 -23.78
C THR A 748 -26.77 -14.79 -23.16
N SER A 749 -26.56 -14.39 -21.91
CA SER A 749 -25.68 -15.20 -21.09
C SER A 749 -26.29 -16.58 -21.17
N LYS A 750 -25.71 -17.43 -22.02
CA LYS A 750 -25.93 -18.85 -21.86
C LYS A 750 -25.51 -19.10 -20.43
N VAL A 751 -26.52 -19.36 -19.60
CA VAL A 751 -26.49 -20.47 -18.67
C VAL A 751 -25.54 -21.52 -19.24
N GLY A 752 -24.40 -21.65 -18.58
CA GLY A 752 -23.32 -22.57 -18.88
C GLY A 752 -22.57 -22.68 -17.59
#